data_AF-A0A7X1PFL0-F1
#
_entry.id   AF-A0A7X1PFL0-F1
#
_cell.length_a   1.000
_cell.length_b   1.000
_cell.length_c   1.000
_cell.angle_alpha   90.00
_cell.angle_beta   90.00
_cell.angle_gamma   90.00
#
_symmetry.space_group_name_H-M   'P 1'
#
loop_
_entity.id
_entity.type
_entity.pdbx_description
1 polymer ?
#
loop_
_entity_poly.entity_id
_entity_poly.type
_entity_poly.pdbx_seq_one_letter_code
_entity_poly.pdbx_strand_id
1 'polypeptide(L)'
;MRAADALVDARWMGQSFAGDPELALPERPRFVPELLVLPFGEDGLMVVGGRDVEVLRGRAARSFLPRLLPALDGEHTLEELAHRLPGVRPEVVRDAIALLYSRGLLEDGHPGAAPPELADLDAHFGRFIDVTRVNSNRRQAFDRLQHTTVYVGGPDGAAAELAGWLARSGVGSVRWGKLDSGLEECDLVISLAVADVDEPGSLIEAARRAGVRALHVRVGADAVQLGPLFVPGQSSCYPCMRRVHGGPIGVLDADETSFWVSFAALQVVHLLSRIALPPLYNAFQLFTFTRHGIVNETRYLTRMPGCTRCGLDGAPLAADSPAYLAWVLHCSVSLPPRDLINPREHQQHYRVGNVLLTREESEPYHGAPTVLLPDPLALAGPPPWGSDPPQAGAVDLAALATILSRAAGLNREREPGVWRVAPTGGNLDSPELFVIAEQVDGLERGIYHYHAPRHILERLHDAPADLIRRALGWPSALPRCVIVGTGALGKVYGKYQNFAYRIVYLDAGVAIAYLRDVAAALGVETREYSDILDEPLAEAISLHTRDGRFVPTFAVGLGSTEETVAPVQAADISPRVLSRLVEAAKTPGPGGDGRGRPSPGTAVDVRYGEDRALLSFGEALLNRRAVRMYAPTPLPRRLVTELMRLSIAACEERITEGAAPLGVYPWLLVQGDGVELPPGVYQADSSDAAALLLRRPGLSRAEALACVLQSSLATAPAVMFISGDMEEALEQRAALVVTASY
;
A
#
# COMPACT_ATOMS: atom_id res chain seq x y z
N MET A 1 18.07 -14.41 -15.50
CA MET A 1 17.34 -13.79 -16.64
C MET A 1 16.93 -12.40 -16.17
N ARG A 2 17.43 -11.31 -16.79
CA ARG A 2 17.10 -9.95 -16.30
C ARG A 2 15.59 -9.72 -16.49
N ALA A 3 14.94 -9.07 -15.53
CA ALA A 3 13.50 -8.76 -15.56
C ALA A 3 13.06 -8.00 -16.84
N ALA A 4 14.00 -7.36 -17.54
CA ALA A 4 13.78 -6.62 -18.78
C ALA A 4 13.40 -7.49 -20.01
N ASP A 5 13.62 -8.81 -19.99
CA ASP A 5 13.33 -9.70 -21.14
C ASP A 5 12.03 -10.50 -20.99
N ALA A 6 11.27 -10.32 -19.91
CA ALA A 6 10.01 -11.03 -19.75
C ALA A 6 8.91 -10.40 -20.62
N LEU A 7 8.28 -11.24 -21.43
CA LEU A 7 7.16 -10.86 -22.27
C LEU A 7 5.84 -11.19 -21.58
N VAL A 8 4.87 -10.28 -21.65
CA VAL A 8 3.48 -10.56 -21.28
C VAL A 8 2.73 -11.05 -22.50
N ASP A 9 2.20 -12.27 -22.42
CA ASP A 9 1.37 -12.88 -23.46
C ASP A 9 -0.03 -12.26 -23.48
N ALA A 10 -0.56 -12.03 -24.69
CA ALA A 10 -1.88 -11.43 -24.89
C ALA A 10 -3.00 -12.25 -24.24
N ARG A 11 -2.93 -13.60 -24.27
CA ARG A 11 -3.95 -14.48 -23.66
C ARG A 11 -3.98 -14.35 -22.16
N TRP A 12 -2.80 -14.24 -21.52
CA TRP A 12 -2.73 -14.02 -20.08
C TRP A 12 -3.36 -12.67 -19.69
N MET A 13 -3.16 -11.63 -20.52
CA MET A 13 -3.86 -10.36 -20.34
C MET A 13 -5.37 -10.46 -20.54
N GLY A 14 -5.83 -11.09 -21.62
CA GLY A 14 -7.27 -11.29 -21.86
C GLY A 14 -7.96 -12.07 -20.73
N GLN A 15 -7.30 -13.09 -20.18
CA GLN A 15 -7.80 -13.83 -19.02
C GLN A 15 -7.84 -12.98 -17.75
N SER A 16 -6.83 -12.12 -17.54
CA SER A 16 -6.77 -11.22 -16.38
C SER A 16 -7.90 -10.20 -16.41
N PHE A 17 -8.18 -9.58 -17.57
CA PHE A 17 -9.33 -8.67 -17.75
C PHE A 17 -10.67 -9.39 -17.59
N ALA A 18 -10.78 -10.65 -18.01
CA ALA A 18 -12.02 -11.42 -17.84
C ALA A 18 -12.28 -11.87 -16.39
N GLY A 19 -11.22 -12.06 -15.60
CA GLY A 19 -11.30 -12.60 -14.24
C GLY A 19 -11.25 -11.56 -13.11
N ASP A 20 -10.93 -10.31 -13.41
CA ASP A 20 -10.85 -9.22 -12.42
C ASP A 20 -11.99 -8.21 -12.62
N PRO A 21 -12.94 -8.10 -11.68
CA PRO A 21 -14.08 -7.18 -11.81
C PRO A 21 -13.70 -5.70 -11.83
N GLU A 22 -12.47 -5.36 -11.42
CA GLU A 22 -11.95 -3.99 -11.45
C GLU A 22 -11.35 -3.61 -12.83
N LEU A 23 -11.30 -4.56 -13.78
CA LEU A 23 -10.80 -4.35 -15.13
C LEU A 23 -11.93 -4.43 -16.15
N ALA A 24 -12.07 -3.40 -16.97
CA ALA A 24 -12.99 -3.38 -18.11
C ALA A 24 -12.22 -3.09 -19.40
N LEU A 25 -12.65 -3.70 -20.50
CA LEU A 25 -12.18 -3.35 -21.85
C LEU A 25 -13.00 -2.18 -22.41
N PRO A 26 -12.43 -1.37 -23.31
CA PRO A 26 -13.21 -0.38 -24.06
C PRO A 26 -14.31 -1.06 -24.86
N GLU A 27 -15.50 -0.45 -24.92
CA GLU A 27 -16.64 -0.98 -25.67
C GLU A 27 -16.37 -0.91 -27.18
N ARG A 28 -15.84 0.25 -27.62
CA ARG A 28 -15.52 0.58 -29.01
C ARG A 28 -14.06 1.05 -29.08
N PRO A 29 -13.07 0.15 -29.11
CA PRO A 29 -11.68 0.53 -29.04
C PRO A 29 -11.22 1.36 -30.24
N ARG A 30 -10.52 2.45 -29.95
CA ARG A 30 -9.82 3.29 -30.92
C ARG A 30 -8.33 3.27 -30.64
N PHE A 31 -7.50 2.96 -31.64
CA PHE A 31 -6.07 3.16 -31.52
C PHE A 31 -5.74 4.65 -31.57
N VAL A 32 -4.93 5.12 -30.62
CA VAL A 32 -4.61 6.55 -30.50
C VAL A 32 -3.85 7.02 -31.76
N PRO A 33 -4.41 7.92 -32.59
CA PRO A 33 -3.85 8.32 -33.88
C PRO A 33 -2.49 9.02 -33.79
N GLU A 34 -2.19 9.65 -32.65
CA GLU A 34 -0.93 10.36 -32.42
C GLU A 34 0.27 9.43 -32.17
N LEU A 35 0.02 8.13 -32.00
CA LEU A 35 1.07 7.14 -31.75
C LEU A 35 1.69 6.67 -33.06
N LEU A 36 3.01 6.68 -33.10
CA LEU A 36 3.78 6.19 -34.25
C LEU A 36 4.14 4.73 -34.05
N VAL A 37 3.80 3.90 -35.05
CA VAL A 37 4.10 2.46 -35.07
C VAL A 37 5.26 2.19 -36.02
N LEU A 38 6.36 1.70 -35.48
CA LEU A 38 7.60 1.48 -36.20
C LEU A 38 7.99 -0.01 -36.21
N PRO A 39 8.54 -0.52 -37.32
CA PRO A 39 9.28 -1.78 -37.32
C PRO A 39 10.34 -1.85 -36.21
N PHE A 40 10.40 -2.94 -35.43
CA PHE A 40 11.44 -3.16 -34.42
C PHE A 40 11.93 -4.61 -34.39
N GLY A 41 13.25 -4.80 -34.59
CA GLY A 41 13.84 -6.13 -34.70
C GLY A 41 13.28 -6.98 -35.84
N GLU A 42 13.48 -8.29 -35.78
CA GLU A 42 13.06 -9.24 -36.82
C GLU A 42 11.54 -9.43 -36.89
N ASP A 43 10.84 -9.40 -35.76
CA ASP A 43 9.41 -9.77 -35.68
C ASP A 43 8.55 -8.84 -34.80
N GLY A 44 9.07 -7.69 -34.35
CA GLY A 44 8.38 -6.80 -33.42
C GLY A 44 7.93 -5.45 -34.02
N LEU A 45 7.04 -4.77 -33.30
CA LEU A 45 6.66 -3.38 -33.51
C LEU A 45 7.03 -2.55 -32.28
N MET A 46 7.50 -1.34 -32.48
CA MET A 46 7.73 -0.34 -31.45
C MET A 46 6.72 0.79 -31.62
N VAL A 47 6.01 1.14 -30.55
CA VAL A 47 5.04 2.23 -30.52
C VAL A 47 5.62 3.38 -29.70
N VAL A 48 5.74 4.55 -30.31
CA VAL A 48 6.27 5.77 -29.68
C VAL A 48 5.26 6.89 -29.72
N GLY A 49 5.35 7.81 -28.77
CA GLY A 49 4.49 8.98 -28.68
C GLY A 49 3.62 9.02 -27.43
N GLY A 50 3.40 7.88 -26.76
CA GLY A 50 2.71 7.84 -25.47
C GLY A 50 3.60 8.25 -24.30
N ARG A 51 3.12 7.96 -23.08
CA ARG A 51 3.90 8.10 -21.84
C ARG A 51 5.19 7.27 -21.86
N ASP A 52 5.07 6.02 -22.27
CA ASP A 52 6.15 5.04 -22.28
C ASP A 52 6.35 4.54 -23.73
N VAL A 53 7.57 4.12 -24.07
CA VAL A 53 7.85 3.43 -25.34
C VAL A 53 7.46 1.97 -25.19
N GLU A 54 6.57 1.50 -26.06
CA GLU A 54 6.03 0.15 -26.00
C GLU A 54 6.60 -0.73 -27.11
N VAL A 55 6.98 -1.96 -26.76
CA VAL A 55 7.54 -2.93 -27.72
C VAL A 55 6.69 -4.19 -27.72
N LEU A 56 6.06 -4.48 -28.86
CA LEU A 56 5.23 -5.65 -29.11
C LEU A 56 6.03 -6.65 -29.96
N ARG A 57 6.36 -7.82 -29.41
CA ARG A 57 7.18 -8.85 -30.10
C ARG A 57 6.36 -10.07 -30.52
N GLY A 58 6.91 -10.86 -31.43
CA GLY A 58 6.32 -12.10 -31.93
C GLY A 58 5.69 -11.96 -33.30
N ARG A 59 5.64 -13.05 -34.06
CA ARG A 59 5.09 -13.10 -35.44
C ARG A 59 3.75 -12.36 -35.63
N ALA A 60 2.85 -12.45 -34.65
CA ALA A 60 1.54 -11.78 -34.69
C ALA A 60 1.65 -10.25 -34.69
N ALA A 61 2.72 -9.68 -34.12
CA ALA A 61 2.97 -8.24 -34.18
C ALA A 61 3.15 -7.76 -35.63
N ARG A 62 3.74 -8.57 -36.52
CA ARG A 62 3.94 -8.22 -37.94
C ARG A 62 2.84 -8.71 -38.87
N SER A 63 2.18 -9.82 -38.54
CA SER A 63 1.18 -10.42 -39.43
C SER A 63 -0.27 -10.07 -39.08
N PHE A 64 -0.56 -9.78 -37.81
CA PHE A 64 -1.92 -9.57 -37.31
C PHE A 64 -2.18 -8.11 -36.90
N LEU A 65 -1.31 -7.48 -36.11
CA LEU A 65 -1.54 -6.10 -35.68
C LEU A 65 -1.72 -5.11 -36.84
N PRO A 66 -0.98 -5.16 -37.96
CA PRO A 66 -1.22 -4.26 -39.10
C PRO A 66 -2.61 -4.38 -39.72
N ARG A 67 -3.30 -5.51 -39.52
CA ARG A 67 -4.70 -5.71 -39.93
C ARG A 67 -5.68 -5.25 -38.85
N LEU A 68 -5.35 -5.44 -37.57
CA LEU A 68 -6.20 -5.06 -36.44
C LEU A 68 -6.21 -3.53 -36.23
N LEU A 69 -5.04 -2.87 -36.20
CA LEU A 69 -4.93 -1.46 -35.82
C LEU A 69 -5.82 -0.52 -36.67
N PRO A 70 -5.91 -0.66 -38.01
CA PRO A 70 -6.82 0.18 -38.80
C PRO A 70 -8.31 -0.04 -38.51
N ALA A 71 -8.68 -1.20 -37.95
CA ALA A 71 -10.06 -1.49 -37.56
C ALA A 71 -10.40 -0.93 -36.16
N LEU A 72 -9.39 -0.57 -35.34
CA LEU A 72 -9.59 0.07 -34.05
C LEU A 72 -9.86 1.58 -34.27
N ASP A 73 -11.01 1.90 -34.83
CA ASP A 73 -11.42 3.25 -35.24
C ASP A 73 -12.32 3.97 -34.21
N GLY A 74 -12.78 3.26 -33.18
CA GLY A 74 -13.72 3.77 -32.19
C GLY A 74 -15.19 3.75 -32.62
N GLU A 75 -15.50 3.24 -33.81
CA GLU A 75 -16.87 3.14 -34.32
C GLU A 75 -17.46 1.75 -34.07
N HIS A 76 -16.61 0.73 -34.01
CA HIS A 76 -17.02 -0.67 -33.92
C HIS A 76 -16.85 -1.24 -32.52
N THR A 77 -17.83 -2.02 -32.09
CA THR A 77 -17.77 -2.77 -30.83
C THR A 77 -16.79 -3.93 -30.90
N LEU A 78 -16.37 -4.44 -29.74
CA LEU A 78 -15.53 -5.65 -29.64
C LEU A 78 -16.11 -6.84 -30.43
N GLU A 79 -17.43 -7.01 -30.41
CA GLU A 79 -18.12 -8.09 -31.11
C GLU A 79 -18.08 -7.88 -32.63
N GLU A 80 -18.33 -6.65 -33.11
CA GLU A 80 -18.26 -6.32 -34.54
C GLU A 80 -16.83 -6.46 -35.09
N LEU A 81 -15.81 -6.11 -34.30
CA LEU A 81 -14.40 -6.27 -34.68
C LEU A 81 -14.01 -7.73 -34.91
N ALA A 82 -14.54 -8.65 -34.10
CA ALA A 82 -14.31 -10.08 -34.28
C ALA A 82 -14.86 -10.58 -35.62
N HIS A 83 -16.00 -10.05 -36.07
CA HIS A 83 -16.60 -10.40 -37.36
C HIS A 83 -15.86 -9.79 -38.56
N ARG A 84 -15.25 -8.61 -38.40
CA ARG A 84 -14.51 -7.90 -39.46
C ARG A 84 -13.13 -8.48 -39.79
N LEU A 85 -12.60 -9.36 -38.94
CA LEU A 85 -11.30 -9.99 -39.12
C LEU A 85 -11.47 -11.49 -39.45
N PRO A 86 -11.90 -11.84 -40.69
CA PRO A 86 -12.16 -13.22 -41.05
C PRO A 86 -10.89 -14.08 -40.91
N GLY A 87 -11.07 -15.28 -40.35
CA GLY A 87 -10.00 -16.23 -40.07
C GLY A 87 -9.29 -16.02 -38.72
N VAL A 88 -9.71 -15.06 -37.91
CA VAL A 88 -9.22 -14.84 -36.54
C VAL A 88 -10.33 -15.18 -35.54
N ARG A 89 -10.01 -15.92 -34.49
CA ARG A 89 -10.98 -16.26 -33.45
C ARG A 89 -11.31 -15.03 -32.59
N PRO A 90 -12.56 -14.82 -32.14
CA PRO A 90 -12.94 -13.67 -31.30
C PRO A 90 -12.07 -13.50 -30.05
N GLU A 91 -11.65 -14.60 -29.42
CA GLU A 91 -10.82 -14.55 -28.23
C GLU A 91 -9.44 -13.92 -28.52
N VAL A 92 -8.87 -14.18 -29.70
CA VAL A 92 -7.58 -13.60 -30.10
C VAL A 92 -7.69 -12.09 -30.30
N VAL A 93 -8.82 -11.61 -30.83
CA VAL A 93 -9.08 -10.17 -30.99
C VAL A 93 -9.21 -9.52 -29.61
N ARG A 94 -10.01 -10.10 -28.72
CA ARG A 94 -10.17 -9.63 -27.34
C ARG A 94 -8.85 -9.61 -26.57
N ASP A 95 -8.06 -10.67 -26.67
CA ASP A 95 -6.77 -10.81 -25.98
C ASP A 95 -5.75 -9.76 -26.49
N ALA A 96 -5.75 -9.47 -27.80
CA ALA A 96 -4.93 -8.42 -28.38
C ALA A 96 -5.38 -7.01 -27.92
N ILE A 97 -6.69 -6.75 -27.88
CA ILE A 97 -7.24 -5.48 -27.38
C ILE A 97 -6.90 -5.30 -25.91
N ALA A 98 -7.02 -6.35 -25.08
CA ALA A 98 -6.61 -6.32 -23.67
C ALA A 98 -5.12 -5.96 -23.52
N LEU A 99 -4.25 -6.56 -24.35
CA LEU A 99 -2.83 -6.23 -24.35
C LEU A 99 -2.59 -4.75 -24.72
N LEU A 100 -3.12 -4.29 -25.85
CA LEU A 100 -2.95 -2.91 -26.33
C LEU A 100 -3.50 -1.89 -25.34
N TYR A 101 -4.68 -2.16 -24.76
CA TYR A 101 -5.29 -1.32 -23.74
C TYR A 101 -4.46 -1.29 -22.45
N SER A 102 -3.93 -2.43 -22.01
CA SER A 102 -3.04 -2.49 -20.85
C SER A 102 -1.69 -1.77 -21.04
N ARG A 103 -1.35 -1.42 -22.29
CA ARG A 103 -0.19 -0.59 -22.66
C ARG A 103 -0.55 0.88 -22.91
N GLY A 104 -1.82 1.24 -22.74
CA GLY A 104 -2.30 2.62 -22.89
C GLY A 104 -2.28 3.12 -24.33
N LEU A 105 -2.46 2.21 -25.29
CA LEU A 105 -2.43 2.52 -26.72
C LEU A 105 -3.82 2.74 -27.31
N LEU A 106 -4.88 2.52 -26.52
CA LEU A 106 -6.27 2.62 -26.95
C LEU A 106 -7.05 3.62 -26.10
N GLU A 107 -8.04 4.27 -26.72
CA GLU A 107 -9.14 4.99 -26.07
C GLU A 107 -10.49 4.38 -26.49
N ASP A 108 -11.59 4.82 -25.88
CA ASP A 108 -12.94 4.29 -26.16
C ASP A 108 -13.81 5.25 -26.99
N GLY A 109 -14.45 4.74 -28.03
CA GLY A 109 -15.29 5.48 -28.95
C GLY A 109 -14.51 6.35 -29.93
N HIS A 110 -15.28 7.06 -30.77
CA HIS A 110 -14.77 8.02 -31.75
C HIS A 110 -15.05 9.46 -31.30
N PRO A 111 -14.23 10.04 -30.40
CA PRO A 111 -14.42 11.42 -29.99
C PRO A 111 -14.30 12.35 -31.21
N GLY A 112 -15.27 13.26 -31.35
CA GLY A 112 -15.25 14.28 -32.40
C GLY A 112 -14.05 15.23 -32.25
N ALA A 113 -13.65 15.87 -33.34
CA ALA A 113 -12.50 16.77 -33.36
C ALA A 113 -12.68 17.94 -32.38
N ALA A 114 -11.60 18.29 -31.66
CA ALA A 114 -11.52 19.52 -30.89
C ALA A 114 -11.52 20.76 -31.82
N PRO A 115 -11.86 21.95 -31.29
CA PRO A 115 -11.67 23.20 -32.02
C PRO A 115 -10.22 23.34 -32.53
N PRO A 116 -9.99 23.91 -33.73
CA PRO A 116 -8.64 24.00 -34.31
C PRO A 116 -7.59 24.64 -33.40
N GLU A 117 -7.99 25.65 -32.63
CA GLU A 117 -7.15 26.35 -31.65
C GLU A 117 -6.65 25.46 -30.49
N LEU A 118 -7.30 24.31 -30.27
CA LEU A 118 -7.00 23.36 -29.20
C LEU A 118 -6.55 22.00 -29.75
N ALA A 119 -6.22 21.92 -31.05
CA ALA A 119 -5.80 20.68 -31.69
C ALA A 119 -4.56 20.06 -31.04
N ASP A 120 -3.57 20.87 -30.65
CA ASP A 120 -2.37 20.39 -29.96
C ASP A 120 -2.68 19.83 -28.56
N LEU A 121 -3.65 20.43 -27.87
CA LEU A 121 -4.10 19.96 -26.56
C LEU A 121 -4.90 18.65 -26.70
N ASP A 122 -5.74 18.52 -27.73
CA ASP A 122 -6.46 17.28 -28.03
C ASP A 122 -5.50 16.13 -28.35
N ALA A 123 -4.47 16.40 -29.17
CA ALA A 123 -3.40 15.45 -29.46
C ALA A 123 -2.63 15.05 -28.20
N HIS A 124 -2.32 16.02 -27.32
CA HIS A 124 -1.73 15.75 -26.01
C HIS A 124 -2.65 14.84 -25.18
N PHE A 125 -3.95 15.11 -25.11
CA PHE A 125 -4.88 14.25 -24.38
C PHE A 125 -4.96 12.84 -24.96
N GLY A 126 -5.00 12.69 -26.28
CA GLY A 126 -4.92 11.37 -26.93
C GLY A 126 -3.70 10.57 -26.48
N ARG A 127 -2.51 11.18 -26.52
CA ARG A 127 -1.23 10.53 -26.16
C ARG A 127 -1.16 10.08 -24.69
N PHE A 128 -1.86 10.77 -23.80
CA PHE A 128 -1.83 10.53 -22.36
C PHE A 128 -3.16 10.02 -21.78
N ILE A 129 -4.14 9.69 -22.62
CA ILE A 129 -5.52 9.40 -22.19
C ILE A 129 -5.59 8.28 -21.15
N ASP A 130 -4.78 7.25 -21.36
CA ASP A 130 -4.78 6.10 -20.50
C ASP A 130 -3.95 6.32 -19.23
N VAL A 131 -3.20 7.42 -19.04
CA VAL A 131 -2.29 7.59 -17.88
C VAL A 131 -3.00 7.43 -16.53
N THR A 132 -4.23 7.93 -16.43
CA THR A 132 -5.07 7.78 -15.24
C THR A 132 -6.20 6.76 -15.47
N ARG A 133 -6.69 6.66 -16.71
CA ARG A 133 -7.93 5.97 -17.09
C ARG A 133 -9.17 6.47 -16.34
N VAL A 134 -9.14 7.71 -15.86
CA VAL A 134 -10.33 8.39 -15.34
C VAL A 134 -11.28 8.73 -16.49
N ASN A 135 -10.70 9.06 -17.65
CA ASN A 135 -11.42 9.40 -18.86
C ASN A 135 -11.42 8.18 -19.80
N SER A 136 -12.56 7.87 -20.39
CA SER A 136 -12.69 6.81 -21.39
C SER A 136 -12.07 7.22 -22.73
N ASN A 137 -12.11 8.53 -23.04
CA ASN A 137 -11.50 9.13 -24.22
C ASN A 137 -11.12 10.59 -23.99
N ARG A 138 -10.37 11.17 -24.93
CA ARG A 138 -9.88 12.55 -24.85
C ARG A 138 -11.00 13.59 -24.69
N ARG A 139 -12.18 13.34 -25.26
CA ARG A 139 -13.31 14.27 -25.19
C ARG A 139 -13.79 14.47 -23.77
N GLN A 140 -13.85 13.39 -22.97
CA GLN A 140 -14.20 13.50 -21.56
C GLN A 140 -13.17 14.33 -20.76
N ALA A 141 -11.87 14.19 -21.07
CA ALA A 141 -10.83 15.01 -20.43
C ALA A 141 -11.02 16.50 -20.73
N PHE A 142 -11.40 16.81 -21.97
CA PHE A 142 -11.69 18.15 -22.43
C PHE A 142 -12.98 18.72 -21.80
N ASP A 143 -14.07 17.96 -21.83
CA ASP A 143 -15.34 18.36 -21.21
C ASP A 143 -15.13 18.68 -19.73
N ARG A 144 -14.30 17.91 -19.00
CA ARG A 144 -13.99 18.20 -17.59
C ARG A 144 -13.34 19.58 -17.42
N LEU A 145 -12.42 19.99 -18.29
CA LEU A 145 -11.85 21.34 -18.26
C LEU A 145 -12.91 22.42 -18.53
N GLN A 146 -13.75 22.21 -19.55
CA GLN A 146 -14.78 23.18 -19.94
C GLN A 146 -15.86 23.39 -18.88
N HIS A 147 -16.08 22.40 -18.00
CA HIS A 147 -17.03 22.50 -16.89
C HIS A 147 -16.38 22.96 -15.58
N THR A 148 -15.08 23.32 -15.59
CA THR A 148 -14.37 23.74 -14.38
C THR A 148 -14.29 25.27 -14.27
N THR A 149 -14.55 25.79 -13.07
CA THR A 149 -14.32 27.18 -12.68
C THR A 149 -13.09 27.30 -11.77
N VAL A 150 -12.13 28.14 -12.16
CA VAL A 150 -10.87 28.35 -11.44
C VAL A 150 -10.74 29.81 -11.00
N TYR A 151 -10.27 30.01 -9.76
CA TYR A 151 -9.85 31.32 -9.26
C TYR A 151 -8.33 31.36 -9.06
N VAL A 152 -7.65 32.38 -9.58
CA VAL A 152 -6.21 32.61 -9.39
C VAL A 152 -5.98 33.87 -8.55
N GLY A 153 -5.35 33.73 -7.39
CA GLY A 153 -4.90 34.86 -6.59
C GLY A 153 -3.39 34.89 -6.42
N GLY A 154 -2.83 36.09 -6.32
CA GLY A 154 -1.40 36.37 -6.28
C GLY A 154 -1.12 37.75 -6.85
N PRO A 155 0.14 38.10 -7.14
CA PRO A 155 0.48 39.36 -7.79
C PRO A 155 -0.17 39.50 -9.16
N ASP A 156 -0.76 40.68 -9.45
CA ASP A 156 -1.63 40.91 -10.61
C ASP A 156 -1.02 40.43 -11.95
N GLY A 157 0.26 40.70 -12.20
CA GLY A 157 0.94 40.29 -13.44
C GLY A 157 1.02 38.77 -13.61
N ALA A 158 1.51 38.07 -12.58
CA ALA A 158 1.68 36.62 -12.62
C ALA A 158 0.32 35.88 -12.55
N ALA A 159 -0.64 36.41 -11.79
CA ALA A 159 -1.99 35.87 -11.70
C ALA A 159 -2.74 36.00 -13.03
N ALA A 160 -2.64 37.15 -13.70
CA ALA A 160 -3.22 37.36 -15.02
C ALA A 160 -2.59 36.45 -16.09
N GLU A 161 -1.27 36.26 -16.03
CA GLU A 161 -0.56 35.36 -16.93
C GLU A 161 -1.03 33.91 -16.77
N LEU A 162 -1.04 33.40 -15.52
CA LEU A 162 -1.53 32.06 -15.21
C LEU A 162 -2.97 31.88 -15.69
N ALA A 163 -3.84 32.83 -15.38
CA ALA A 163 -5.23 32.80 -15.80
C ALA A 163 -5.39 32.77 -17.33
N GLY A 164 -4.57 33.55 -18.03
CA GLY A 164 -4.52 33.56 -19.49
C GLY A 164 -4.12 32.21 -20.09
N TRP A 165 -3.12 31.53 -19.50
CA TRP A 165 -2.74 30.17 -19.92
C TRP A 165 -3.86 29.15 -19.70
N LEU A 166 -4.55 29.21 -18.56
CA LEU A 166 -5.66 28.31 -18.25
C LEU A 166 -6.84 28.51 -19.21
N ALA A 167 -7.21 29.76 -19.48
CA ALA A 167 -8.29 30.08 -20.42
C ALA A 167 -7.94 29.60 -21.85
N ARG A 168 -6.70 29.83 -22.31
CA ARG A 168 -6.22 29.33 -23.60
C ARG A 168 -6.11 27.81 -23.67
N SER A 169 -6.09 27.14 -22.53
CA SER A 169 -6.07 25.66 -22.44
C SER A 169 -7.47 25.05 -22.32
N GLY A 170 -8.54 25.84 -22.52
CA GLY A 170 -9.91 25.33 -22.54
C GLY A 170 -10.58 25.17 -21.17
N VAL A 171 -10.03 25.77 -20.11
CA VAL A 171 -10.74 25.85 -18.81
C VAL A 171 -11.97 26.75 -18.95
N GLY A 172 -13.12 26.27 -18.47
CA GLY A 172 -14.44 26.88 -18.71
C GLY A 172 -14.56 28.31 -18.22
N SER A 173 -14.19 28.57 -16.97
CA SER A 173 -14.22 29.89 -16.37
C SER A 173 -12.95 30.12 -15.54
N VAL A 174 -12.27 31.25 -15.78
CA VAL A 174 -11.06 31.61 -15.04
C VAL A 174 -11.18 33.04 -14.54
N ARG A 175 -11.23 33.18 -13.21
CA ARG A 175 -11.27 34.46 -12.49
C ARG A 175 -9.91 34.70 -11.86
N TRP A 176 -9.46 35.96 -11.77
CA TRP A 176 -8.22 36.29 -11.10
C TRP A 176 -8.25 37.68 -10.49
N GLY A 177 -7.40 37.91 -9.48
CA GLY A 177 -7.22 39.21 -8.83
C GLY A 177 -7.19 39.13 -7.31
N LYS A 178 -7.53 40.25 -6.66
CA LYS A 178 -7.63 40.34 -5.20
C LYS A 178 -8.80 39.51 -4.70
N LEU A 179 -8.61 38.89 -3.52
CA LEU A 179 -9.57 38.02 -2.86
C LEU A 179 -11.01 38.52 -3.03
N ASP A 180 -11.78 37.76 -3.79
CA ASP A 180 -13.17 38.05 -4.12
C ASP A 180 -14.12 37.23 -3.22
N SER A 181 -15.36 37.69 -3.11
CA SER A 181 -16.50 36.87 -2.68
C SER A 181 -16.87 35.83 -3.75
N GLY A 182 -17.53 34.73 -3.36
CA GLY A 182 -17.95 33.69 -4.31
C GLY A 182 -16.89 32.61 -4.59
N LEU A 183 -15.91 32.41 -3.70
CA LEU A 183 -14.96 31.30 -3.84
C LEU A 183 -15.66 29.94 -3.81
N GLU A 184 -16.79 29.83 -3.12
CA GLU A 184 -17.65 28.65 -3.05
C GLU A 184 -18.22 28.20 -4.40
N GLU A 185 -18.21 29.07 -5.41
CA GLU A 185 -18.64 28.76 -6.79
C GLU A 185 -17.50 28.17 -7.64
N CYS A 186 -16.26 28.17 -7.13
CA CYS A 186 -15.10 27.66 -7.84
C CYS A 186 -14.83 26.18 -7.51
N ASP A 187 -14.33 25.43 -8.50
CA ASP A 187 -13.88 24.05 -8.31
C ASP A 187 -12.44 23.99 -7.77
N LEU A 188 -11.62 25.01 -8.11
CA LEU A 188 -10.23 25.12 -7.69
C LEU A 188 -9.84 26.58 -7.46
N VAL A 189 -9.18 26.83 -6.33
CA VAL A 189 -8.46 28.08 -6.06
C VAL A 189 -6.96 27.84 -6.25
N ILE A 190 -6.26 28.75 -6.90
CA ILE A 190 -4.79 28.72 -7.03
C ILE A 190 -4.24 29.91 -6.28
N SER A 191 -3.34 29.64 -5.32
CA SER A 191 -2.62 30.65 -4.57
C SER A 191 -1.18 30.72 -5.07
N LEU A 192 -0.86 31.80 -5.76
CA LEU A 192 0.42 32.06 -6.43
C LEU A 192 1.22 33.12 -5.66
N ALA A 193 2.47 32.78 -5.35
CA ALA A 193 3.46 33.68 -4.79
C ALA A 193 4.72 33.67 -5.69
N VAL A 194 5.26 34.84 -6.02
CA VAL A 194 6.48 35.00 -6.83
C VAL A 194 7.54 35.87 -6.16
N ALA A 195 7.25 36.37 -4.95
CA ALA A 195 8.17 37.11 -4.10
C ALA A 195 7.96 36.78 -2.62
N ASP A 196 8.96 37.11 -1.79
CA ASP A 196 8.93 36.86 -0.34
C ASP A 196 7.81 37.58 0.41
N VAL A 197 7.37 38.72 -0.13
CA VAL A 197 6.29 39.55 0.44
C VAL A 197 4.90 39.00 0.16
N ASP A 198 4.78 38.01 -0.74
CA ASP A 198 3.49 37.43 -1.10
C ASP A 198 3.03 36.45 -0.01
N GLU A 199 1.79 36.62 0.46
CA GLU A 199 1.22 35.85 1.56
C GLU A 199 0.14 34.86 1.06
N PRO A 200 0.54 33.68 0.52
CA PRO A 200 -0.40 32.75 -0.10
C PRO A 200 -1.36 32.10 0.90
N GLY A 201 -1.02 32.12 2.20
CA GLY A 201 -1.77 31.43 3.25
C GLY A 201 -3.18 31.96 3.48
N SER A 202 -3.41 33.26 3.25
CA SER A 202 -4.72 33.90 3.47
C SER A 202 -5.77 33.40 2.48
N LEU A 203 -5.41 33.29 1.20
CA LEU A 203 -6.29 32.78 0.15
C LEU A 203 -6.56 31.29 0.32
N ILE A 204 -5.53 30.49 0.67
CA ILE A 204 -5.69 29.06 0.94
C ILE A 204 -6.64 28.83 2.12
N GLU A 205 -6.54 29.65 3.17
CA GLU A 205 -7.45 29.57 4.31
C GLU A 205 -8.88 29.98 3.95
N ALA A 206 -9.05 31.00 3.10
CA ALA A 206 -10.37 31.40 2.60
C ALA A 206 -11.03 30.27 1.80
N ALA A 207 -10.28 29.66 0.87
CA ALA A 207 -10.74 28.49 0.10
C ALA A 207 -11.15 27.33 1.03
N ARG A 208 -10.34 27.04 2.06
CA ARG A 208 -10.65 26.00 3.06
C ARG A 208 -11.98 26.27 3.77
N ARG A 209 -12.25 27.51 4.19
CA ARG A 209 -13.51 27.88 4.85
C ARG A 209 -14.70 27.80 3.91
N ALA A 210 -14.50 28.09 2.62
CA ALA A 210 -15.50 27.93 1.58
C ALA A 210 -15.70 26.46 1.14
N GLY A 211 -14.92 25.51 1.68
CA GLY A 211 -15.00 24.10 1.29
C GLY A 211 -14.38 23.79 -0.08
N VAL A 212 -13.60 24.71 -0.65
CA VAL A 212 -13.01 24.60 -1.98
C VAL A 212 -11.55 24.17 -1.93
N ARG A 213 -11.12 23.39 -2.93
CA ARG A 213 -9.74 22.93 -3.05
C ARG A 213 -8.82 24.07 -3.39
N ALA A 214 -7.61 24.06 -2.83
CA ALA A 214 -6.60 25.08 -3.13
C ALA A 214 -5.28 24.46 -3.59
N LEU A 215 -4.74 24.90 -4.72
CA LEU A 215 -3.39 24.57 -5.16
C LEU A 215 -2.42 25.68 -4.74
N HIS A 216 -1.34 25.31 -4.06
CA HIS A 216 -0.24 26.22 -3.71
C HIS A 216 0.82 26.25 -4.80
N VAL A 217 1.25 27.45 -5.19
CA VAL A 217 2.40 27.67 -6.07
C VAL A 217 3.25 28.79 -5.48
N ARG A 218 4.53 28.51 -5.21
CA ARG A 218 5.50 29.53 -4.78
C ARG A 218 6.76 29.44 -5.61
N VAL A 219 7.08 30.51 -6.31
CA VAL A 219 8.28 30.66 -7.13
C VAL A 219 9.26 31.57 -6.38
N GLY A 220 10.49 31.09 -6.17
CA GLY A 220 11.58 31.85 -5.57
C GLY A 220 12.87 31.71 -6.38
N ALA A 221 13.88 32.50 -6.01
CA ALA A 221 15.18 32.50 -6.67
C ALA A 221 16.05 31.29 -6.32
N ASP A 222 15.74 30.58 -5.24
CA ASP A 222 16.46 29.37 -4.81
C ASP A 222 15.72 28.07 -5.19
N ALA A 223 14.40 28.12 -5.28
CA ALA A 223 13.57 26.97 -5.59
C ALA A 223 12.15 27.33 -6.06
N VAL A 224 11.41 26.33 -6.53
CA VAL A 224 9.97 26.42 -6.81
C VAL A 224 9.21 25.32 -6.08
N GLN A 225 8.12 25.69 -5.41
CA GLN A 225 7.16 24.78 -4.81
C GLN A 225 5.88 24.73 -5.64
N LEU A 226 5.53 23.54 -6.13
CA LEU A 226 4.29 23.29 -6.84
C LEU A 226 3.47 22.24 -6.08
N GLY A 227 2.30 22.66 -5.60
CA GLY A 227 1.51 21.94 -4.64
C GLY A 227 1.84 22.32 -3.18
N PRO A 228 1.13 21.72 -2.22
CA PRO A 228 0.16 20.65 -2.42
C PRO A 228 -1.16 21.15 -2.99
N LEU A 229 -1.98 20.19 -3.43
CA LEU A 229 -3.41 20.35 -3.53
C LEU A 229 -4.02 20.17 -2.14
N PHE A 230 -4.43 21.27 -1.52
CA PHE A 230 -5.18 21.28 -0.28
C PHE A 230 -6.62 20.87 -0.52
N VAL A 231 -7.05 19.79 0.15
CA VAL A 231 -8.41 19.25 0.11
C VAL A 231 -9.05 19.45 1.49
N PRO A 232 -10.05 20.33 1.64
CA PRO A 232 -10.67 20.63 2.93
C PRO A 232 -11.15 19.37 3.66
N GLY A 233 -10.77 19.24 4.93
CA GLY A 233 -11.13 18.11 5.79
C GLY A 233 -10.37 16.81 5.53
N GLN A 234 -9.60 16.70 4.44
CA GLN A 234 -8.95 15.45 4.01
C GLN A 234 -7.43 15.54 4.00
N SER A 235 -6.85 16.62 3.46
CA SER A 235 -5.39 16.82 3.44
C SER A 235 -4.86 17.60 4.66
N SER A 236 -3.53 17.71 4.77
CA SER A 236 -2.86 18.71 5.61
C SER A 236 -3.36 20.14 5.31
N CYS A 237 -3.25 21.08 6.25
CA CYS A 237 -3.50 22.51 5.99
C CYS A 237 -2.19 23.28 5.76
N TYR A 238 -2.28 24.52 5.23
CA TYR A 238 -1.12 25.36 4.96
C TYR A 238 -0.19 25.58 6.18
N PRO A 239 -0.69 25.84 7.41
CA PRO A 239 0.18 25.88 8.59
C PRO A 239 0.89 24.58 8.91
N CYS A 240 0.25 23.41 8.72
CA CYS A 240 0.92 22.12 8.90
C CYS A 240 2.08 22.00 7.91
N MET A 241 1.88 22.39 6.65
CA MET A 241 2.94 22.45 5.66
C MET A 241 4.08 23.38 6.12
N ARG A 242 3.76 24.61 6.53
CA ARG A 242 4.79 25.61 6.94
C ARG A 242 5.54 25.24 8.22
N ARG A 243 4.97 24.40 9.09
CA ARG A 243 5.64 23.89 10.30
C ARG A 243 6.82 22.98 9.96
N VAL A 244 6.74 22.30 8.82
CA VAL A 244 7.72 21.28 8.40
C VAL A 244 8.58 21.79 7.27
N HIS A 245 7.98 22.53 6.34
CA HIS A 245 8.60 22.95 5.09
C HIS A 245 8.69 24.47 5.00
N GLY A 246 9.93 24.97 4.86
CA GLY A 246 10.21 26.36 4.52
C GLY A 246 9.68 26.74 3.13
N GLY A 247 9.64 28.04 2.82
CA GLY A 247 9.20 28.55 1.52
C GLY A 247 10.40 29.00 0.71
N PRO A 248 10.40 28.83 -0.63
CA PRO A 248 11.41 29.40 -1.50
C PRO A 248 11.54 30.91 -1.30
N ILE A 249 12.76 31.42 -1.40
CA ILE A 249 13.09 32.81 -1.11
C ILE A 249 13.62 33.55 -2.34
N GLY A 250 13.54 34.87 -2.31
CA GLY A 250 14.02 35.74 -3.38
C GLY A 250 13.07 35.80 -4.58
N VAL A 251 13.50 36.52 -5.62
CA VAL A 251 12.70 36.83 -6.81
C VAL A 251 13.51 36.46 -8.05
N LEU A 252 12.91 35.70 -8.96
CA LEU A 252 13.48 35.39 -10.27
C LEU A 252 13.30 36.56 -11.23
N ASP A 253 14.03 36.54 -12.35
CA ASP A 253 13.73 37.49 -13.43
C ASP A 253 12.35 37.19 -14.06
N ALA A 254 11.90 38.10 -14.94
CA ALA A 254 10.58 38.02 -15.53
C ALA A 254 10.39 36.80 -16.45
N ASP A 255 11.43 36.40 -17.18
CA ASP A 255 11.34 35.30 -18.14
C ASP A 255 11.34 33.95 -17.40
N GLU A 256 12.19 33.82 -16.37
CA GLU A 256 12.22 32.66 -15.48
C GLU A 256 10.91 32.52 -14.70
N THR A 257 10.37 33.64 -14.19
CA THR A 257 9.06 33.65 -13.52
C THR A 257 7.96 33.19 -14.48
N SER A 258 7.92 33.73 -15.70
CA SER A 258 6.94 33.35 -16.73
C SER A 258 7.03 31.86 -17.09
N PHE A 259 8.24 31.30 -17.18
CA PHE A 259 8.44 29.87 -17.39
C PHE A 259 7.77 29.04 -16.29
N TRP A 260 8.02 29.37 -15.01
CA TRP A 260 7.45 28.61 -13.89
C TRP A 260 5.94 28.80 -13.74
N VAL A 261 5.42 29.99 -14.03
CA VAL A 261 3.99 30.27 -14.08
C VAL A 261 3.31 29.44 -15.19
N SER A 262 3.92 29.39 -16.38
CA SER A 262 3.44 28.57 -17.50
C SER A 262 3.51 27.07 -17.17
N PHE A 263 4.58 26.63 -16.50
CA PHE A 263 4.72 25.26 -16.02
C PHE A 263 3.66 24.90 -14.97
N ALA A 264 3.33 25.82 -14.06
CA ALA A 264 2.23 25.65 -13.11
C ALA A 264 0.88 25.52 -13.82
N ALA A 265 0.63 26.31 -14.87
CA ALA A 265 -0.55 26.19 -15.71
C ALA A 265 -0.69 24.78 -16.32
N LEU A 266 0.41 24.21 -16.84
CA LEU A 266 0.45 22.84 -17.36
C LEU A 266 0.06 21.81 -16.29
N GLN A 267 0.59 21.93 -15.07
CA GLN A 267 0.24 21.02 -13.98
C GLN A 267 -1.22 21.15 -13.56
N VAL A 268 -1.78 22.36 -13.59
CA VAL A 268 -3.21 22.61 -13.33
C VAL A 268 -4.05 21.95 -14.42
N VAL A 269 -3.71 22.11 -15.70
CA VAL A 269 -4.41 21.45 -16.81
C VAL A 269 -4.36 19.94 -16.64
N HIS A 270 -3.21 19.36 -16.25
CA HIS A 270 -3.08 17.93 -15.97
C HIS A 270 -3.95 17.48 -14.80
N LEU A 271 -3.98 18.24 -13.71
CA LEU A 271 -4.82 17.97 -12.54
C LEU A 271 -6.31 18.01 -12.91
N LEU A 272 -6.74 19.08 -13.59
CA LEU A 272 -8.13 19.34 -13.92
C LEU A 272 -8.65 18.45 -15.04
N SER A 273 -7.83 18.07 -16.02
CA SER A 273 -8.21 17.11 -17.09
C SER A 273 -8.09 15.65 -16.63
N ARG A 274 -7.31 15.39 -15.58
CA ARG A 274 -6.96 14.05 -15.08
C ARG A 274 -6.25 13.23 -16.15
N ILE A 275 -5.35 13.84 -16.90
CA ILE A 275 -4.54 13.18 -17.95
C ILE A 275 -3.10 12.88 -17.51
N ALA A 276 -2.72 13.32 -16.31
CA ALA A 276 -1.44 12.97 -15.69
C ALA A 276 -1.61 12.67 -14.20
N LEU A 277 -0.51 12.27 -13.56
CA LEU A 277 -0.45 11.87 -12.15
C LEU A 277 0.45 12.81 -11.34
N PRO A 278 0.12 14.11 -11.21
CA PRO A 278 0.94 14.99 -10.39
C PRO A 278 0.74 14.60 -8.91
N PRO A 279 1.80 14.26 -8.16
CA PRO A 279 1.70 13.80 -6.77
C PRO A 279 1.50 14.99 -5.83
N LEU A 280 0.30 15.57 -5.86
CA LEU A 280 -0.02 16.83 -5.15
C LEU A 280 -0.92 16.61 -3.92
N TYR A 281 -1.45 15.42 -3.71
CA TYR A 281 -2.24 15.12 -2.51
C TYR A 281 -1.30 14.75 -1.35
N ASN A 282 -1.36 15.50 -0.25
CA ASN A 282 -0.44 15.37 0.89
C ASN A 282 1.05 15.36 0.48
N ALA A 283 1.37 15.99 -0.64
CA ALA A 283 2.73 16.13 -1.15
C ALA A 283 2.83 17.34 -2.08
N PHE A 284 4.04 17.84 -2.30
CA PHE A 284 4.34 18.87 -3.28
C PHE A 284 5.64 18.57 -4.01
N GLN A 285 5.82 19.15 -5.20
CA GLN A 285 7.08 19.11 -5.93
C GLN A 285 7.95 20.30 -5.53
N LEU A 286 9.20 20.02 -5.18
CA LEU A 286 10.22 21.02 -4.88
C LEU A 286 11.30 20.98 -5.97
N PHE A 287 11.42 22.07 -6.71
CA PHE A 287 12.44 22.25 -7.74
C PHE A 287 13.53 23.17 -7.18
N THR A 288 14.63 22.61 -6.69
CA THR A 288 15.74 23.37 -6.10
C THR A 288 16.78 23.73 -7.15
N PHE A 289 17.20 24.99 -7.17
CA PHE A 289 18.23 25.46 -8.10
C PHE A 289 19.61 25.26 -7.49
N THR A 290 20.40 24.42 -8.16
CA THR A 290 21.77 24.11 -7.75
C THR A 290 22.74 24.59 -8.82
N ARG A 291 24.03 24.67 -8.46
CA ARG A 291 25.10 24.92 -9.44
C ARG A 291 25.19 23.88 -10.57
N HIS A 292 24.52 22.73 -10.42
CA HIS A 292 24.50 21.63 -11.39
C HIS A 292 23.18 21.53 -12.16
N GLY A 293 22.27 22.50 -11.98
CA GLY A 293 20.94 22.51 -12.58
C GLY A 293 19.82 22.36 -11.55
N ILE A 294 18.63 22.04 -12.04
CA ILE A 294 17.42 21.94 -11.24
C ILE A 294 17.26 20.52 -10.72
N VAL A 295 17.13 20.37 -9.41
CA VAL A 295 16.83 19.09 -8.74
C VAL A 295 15.35 19.09 -8.37
N ASN A 296 14.60 18.09 -8.83
CA ASN A 296 13.19 17.90 -8.45
C ASN A 296 13.06 16.81 -7.40
N GLU A 297 12.35 17.11 -6.31
CA GLU A 297 12.02 16.16 -5.25
C GLU A 297 10.53 16.23 -4.88
N THR A 298 9.95 15.09 -4.53
CA THR A 298 8.62 15.04 -3.92
C THR A 298 8.77 15.18 -2.40
N ARG A 299 8.06 16.12 -1.80
CA ARG A 299 8.03 16.34 -0.34
C ARG A 299 6.65 16.00 0.20
N TYR A 300 6.59 15.10 1.19
CA TYR A 300 5.34 14.65 1.81
C TYR A 300 4.90 15.58 2.94
N LEU A 301 3.60 15.59 3.18
CA LEU A 301 2.90 16.40 4.16
C LEU A 301 1.99 15.52 4.99
N THR A 302 1.83 15.90 6.25
CA THR A 302 0.90 15.25 7.16
C THR A 302 -0.02 16.28 7.77
N ARG A 303 -1.25 15.86 8.07
CA ARG A 303 -2.04 16.57 9.09
C ARG A 303 -1.27 16.42 10.40
N MET A 304 -1.02 17.51 11.10
CA MET A 304 -0.28 17.47 12.37
C MET A 304 -1.26 17.20 13.53
N PRO A 305 -0.94 16.26 14.44
CA PRO A 305 -1.57 16.20 15.75
C PRO A 305 -1.58 17.58 16.43
N GLY A 306 -2.66 17.91 17.12
CA GLY A 306 -2.85 19.20 17.80
C GLY A 306 -3.12 20.40 16.87
N CYS A 307 -3.30 20.19 15.56
CA CYS A 307 -3.63 21.28 14.65
C CYS A 307 -5.10 21.70 14.78
N THR A 308 -5.35 22.96 15.11
CA THR A 308 -6.72 23.51 15.22
C THR A 308 -7.46 23.69 13.88
N ARG A 309 -6.78 23.53 12.74
CA ARG A 309 -7.37 23.80 11.40
C ARG A 309 -7.73 22.56 10.61
N CYS A 310 -6.82 21.60 10.55
CA CYS A 310 -7.05 20.30 9.93
C CYS A 310 -7.15 19.19 10.98
N GLY A 311 -7.47 19.56 12.24
CA GLY A 311 -7.97 18.72 13.32
C GLY A 311 -7.48 17.28 13.29
N LEU A 312 -6.35 17.04 13.94
CA LEU A 312 -6.07 15.74 14.52
C LEU A 312 -5.96 16.00 16.02
N ASP A 313 -6.66 15.21 16.82
CA ASP A 313 -6.51 15.23 18.26
C ASP A 313 -5.06 14.85 18.64
N GLY A 314 -4.66 15.17 19.87
CA GLY A 314 -3.33 14.86 20.39
C GLY A 314 -2.36 16.05 20.44
N ALA A 315 -1.19 15.81 21.03
CA ALA A 315 -0.17 16.86 21.21
C ALA A 315 0.62 17.11 19.91
N PRO A 316 1.00 18.37 19.60
CA PRO A 316 1.81 18.65 18.43
C PRO A 316 3.14 17.91 18.47
N LEU A 317 3.39 17.06 17.47
CA LEU A 317 4.69 16.42 17.31
C LEU A 317 5.76 17.47 16.96
N ALA A 318 6.93 17.33 17.57
CA ALA A 318 8.10 18.10 17.17
C ALA A 318 8.59 17.58 15.81
N ALA A 319 8.84 18.48 14.86
CA ALA A 319 9.16 18.14 13.47
C ALA A 319 10.46 17.33 13.31
N ASP A 320 11.21 17.24 14.40
CA ASP A 320 12.52 16.67 14.53
C ASP A 320 12.48 15.41 15.44
N SER A 321 11.30 14.98 15.87
CA SER A 321 11.15 13.76 16.66
C SER A 321 11.11 12.47 15.81
N PRO A 322 11.67 11.34 16.29
CA PRO A 322 11.42 10.03 15.70
C PRO A 322 9.93 9.70 15.56
N ALA A 323 9.11 10.17 16.50
CA ALA A 323 7.65 10.02 16.46
C ALA A 323 7.04 10.75 15.25
N TYR A 324 7.54 11.95 14.93
CA TYR A 324 7.13 12.67 13.73
C TYR A 324 7.50 11.91 12.45
N LEU A 325 8.65 11.23 12.39
CA LEU A 325 8.95 10.38 11.25
C LEU A 325 8.02 9.19 11.10
N ALA A 326 7.76 8.49 12.19
CA ALA A 326 6.81 7.38 12.18
C ALA A 326 5.43 7.88 11.71
N TRP A 327 5.04 9.09 12.10
CA TRP A 327 3.85 9.77 11.64
C TRP A 327 3.88 10.12 10.14
N VAL A 328 4.99 10.66 9.63
CA VAL A 328 5.18 10.93 8.19
C VAL A 328 5.10 9.66 7.38
N LEU A 329 5.79 8.60 7.78
CA LEU A 329 5.71 7.30 7.12
C LEU A 329 4.27 6.78 7.12
N HIS A 330 3.59 6.85 8.28
CA HIS A 330 2.18 6.46 8.43
C HIS A 330 1.25 7.24 7.49
N CYS A 331 1.44 8.55 7.36
CA CYS A 331 0.61 9.38 6.48
C CYS A 331 1.02 9.33 5.01
N SER A 332 2.27 9.00 4.68
CA SER A 332 2.77 8.96 3.30
C SER A 332 2.08 7.89 2.44
N VAL A 333 1.44 6.94 3.10
CA VAL A 333 0.67 5.85 2.48
C VAL A 333 -0.84 6.09 2.57
N SER A 334 -1.26 7.25 3.09
CA SER A 334 -2.67 7.64 3.10
C SER A 334 -3.13 7.87 1.67
N LEU A 335 -4.22 7.21 1.33
CA LEU A 335 -4.74 7.24 -0.02
C LEU A 335 -5.45 8.56 -0.28
N PRO A 336 -5.42 9.02 -1.54
CA PRO A 336 -6.18 10.20 -1.91
C PRO A 336 -7.69 9.96 -1.79
N PRO A 337 -8.47 11.04 -1.70
CA PRO A 337 -9.92 11.01 -1.84
C PRO A 337 -10.32 10.21 -3.07
N ARG A 338 -11.48 9.54 -3.04
CA ARG A 338 -11.89 8.62 -4.10
C ARG A 338 -11.94 9.25 -5.49
N ASP A 339 -12.34 10.50 -5.60
CA ASP A 339 -12.38 11.25 -6.86
C ASP A 339 -10.98 11.60 -7.40
N LEU A 340 -9.94 11.46 -6.57
CA LEU A 340 -8.54 11.63 -6.91
C LEU A 340 -7.79 10.29 -7.10
N ILE A 341 -8.43 9.14 -6.86
CA ILE A 341 -7.90 7.80 -7.19
C ILE A 341 -7.92 7.57 -8.70
N ASN A 342 -6.91 6.89 -9.24
CA ASN A 342 -6.80 6.62 -10.68
C ASN A 342 -7.05 5.13 -10.97
N PRO A 343 -8.01 4.77 -11.83
CA PRO A 343 -8.27 3.37 -12.18
C PRO A 343 -7.05 2.63 -12.75
N ARG A 344 -6.12 3.32 -13.43
CA ARG A 344 -4.88 2.69 -13.93
C ARG A 344 -3.95 2.19 -12.83
N GLU A 345 -4.03 2.70 -11.60
CA GLU A 345 -3.21 2.23 -10.48
C GLU A 345 -3.52 0.76 -10.13
N HIS A 346 -4.78 0.32 -10.23
CA HIS A 346 -5.16 -1.08 -10.01
C HIS A 346 -4.49 -2.03 -11.02
N GLN A 347 -4.34 -1.58 -12.27
CA GLN A 347 -3.65 -2.37 -13.30
C GLN A 347 -2.15 -2.52 -13.06
N GLN A 348 -1.53 -1.71 -12.19
CA GLN A 348 -0.11 -1.87 -11.88
C GLN A 348 0.19 -3.26 -11.32
N HIS A 349 -0.77 -3.94 -10.67
CA HIS A 349 -0.63 -5.32 -10.22
C HIS A 349 -0.28 -6.31 -11.34
N TYR A 350 -0.64 -6.00 -12.58
CA TYR A 350 -0.44 -6.84 -13.76
C TYR A 350 0.76 -6.42 -14.62
N ARG A 351 1.53 -5.40 -14.21
CA ARG A 351 2.80 -5.05 -14.88
C ARG A 351 3.76 -6.23 -14.81
N VAL A 352 4.52 -6.46 -15.89
CA VAL A 352 5.43 -7.60 -16.01
C VAL A 352 6.40 -7.69 -14.84
N GLY A 353 7.00 -6.56 -14.45
CA GLY A 353 7.89 -6.49 -13.28
C GLY A 353 7.21 -6.99 -12.01
N ASN A 354 5.97 -6.58 -11.76
CA ASN A 354 5.21 -7.01 -10.59
C ASN A 354 4.83 -8.48 -10.63
N VAL A 355 4.56 -9.05 -11.80
CA VAL A 355 4.31 -10.48 -11.97
C VAL A 355 5.59 -11.29 -11.77
N LEU A 356 6.72 -10.83 -12.32
CA LEU A 356 8.01 -11.47 -12.12
C LEU A 356 8.43 -11.46 -10.65
N LEU A 357 8.20 -10.36 -9.94
CA LEU A 357 8.45 -10.28 -8.49
C LEU A 357 7.68 -11.37 -7.72
N THR A 358 6.49 -11.78 -8.17
CA THR A 358 5.75 -12.90 -7.51
C THR A 358 6.38 -14.28 -7.75
N ARG A 359 7.16 -14.41 -8.83
CA ARG A 359 7.86 -15.64 -9.25
C ARG A 359 9.33 -15.66 -8.83
N GLU A 360 9.85 -14.54 -8.36
CA GLU A 360 11.20 -14.45 -7.84
C GLU A 360 11.28 -15.24 -6.54
N GLU A 361 12.10 -16.29 -6.56
CA GLU A 361 12.41 -17.14 -5.43
C GLU A 361 13.53 -16.52 -4.58
N SER A 362 13.53 -16.79 -3.28
CA SER A 362 14.64 -16.41 -2.41
C SER A 362 15.96 -17.02 -2.89
N GLU A 363 16.99 -16.18 -2.93
CA GLU A 363 18.34 -16.60 -3.32
C GLU A 363 18.90 -17.58 -2.29
N PRO A 364 19.52 -18.69 -2.71
CA PRO A 364 20.18 -19.60 -1.78
C PRO A 364 21.48 -19.00 -1.25
N TYR A 365 21.89 -19.39 -0.04
CA TYR A 365 23.23 -19.11 0.45
C TYR A 365 24.24 -20.03 -0.24
N HIS A 366 24.83 -19.52 -1.34
CA HIS A 366 25.77 -20.29 -2.16
C HIS A 366 26.95 -20.84 -1.34
N GLY A 367 27.14 -22.16 -1.37
CA GLY A 367 28.21 -22.86 -0.67
C GLY A 367 27.89 -23.24 0.79
N ALA A 368 26.72 -22.85 1.33
CA ALA A 368 26.28 -23.29 2.64
C ALA A 368 25.99 -24.81 2.65
N PRO A 369 26.45 -25.57 3.66
CA PRO A 369 26.03 -26.95 3.87
C PRO A 369 24.50 -27.03 4.03
N THR A 370 23.89 -28.03 3.41
CA THR A 370 22.42 -28.16 3.41
C THR A 370 21.96 -29.35 4.24
N VAL A 371 20.93 -29.16 5.05
CA VAL A 371 20.18 -30.22 5.73
C VAL A 371 18.83 -30.39 5.02
N LEU A 372 18.52 -31.61 4.58
CA LEU A 372 17.22 -31.93 4.01
C LEU A 372 16.17 -31.96 5.11
N LEU A 373 15.06 -31.25 4.92
CA LEU A 373 13.92 -31.33 5.84
C LEU A 373 13.02 -32.52 5.46
N PRO A 374 12.50 -33.27 6.45
CA PRO A 374 11.49 -34.28 6.21
C PRO A 374 10.19 -33.65 5.70
N ASP A 375 9.33 -34.46 5.08
CA ASP A 375 7.99 -34.01 4.67
C ASP A 375 7.20 -33.48 5.88
N PRO A 376 6.45 -32.37 5.73
CA PRO A 376 5.63 -31.82 6.81
C PRO A 376 4.64 -32.84 7.38
N LEU A 377 4.53 -32.88 8.71
CA LEU A 377 3.58 -33.73 9.42
C LEU A 377 2.13 -33.38 9.05
N ALA A 378 1.26 -34.40 9.07
CA ALA A 378 -0.16 -34.23 8.85
C ALA A 378 -0.82 -33.61 10.09
N LEU A 379 -1.43 -32.44 9.92
CA LEU A 379 -2.18 -31.74 10.98
C LEU A 379 -3.67 -32.14 10.93
N ALA A 380 -3.94 -33.42 11.20
CA ALA A 380 -5.26 -34.04 11.04
C ALA A 380 -6.29 -33.66 12.12
N GLY A 381 -5.84 -33.03 13.21
CA GLY A 381 -6.69 -32.58 14.31
C GLY A 381 -7.51 -31.33 13.98
N PRO A 382 -8.39 -30.91 14.92
CA PRO A 382 -9.06 -29.62 14.85
C PRO A 382 -8.05 -28.46 14.98
N PRO A 383 -8.45 -27.23 14.65
CA PRO A 383 -7.63 -26.05 14.95
C PRO A 383 -7.29 -25.95 16.44
N PRO A 384 -6.09 -25.44 16.78
CA PRO A 384 -5.63 -25.35 18.17
C PRO A 384 -6.38 -24.29 18.97
N TRP A 385 -6.87 -23.23 18.32
CA TRP A 385 -7.63 -22.17 18.98
C TRP A 385 -9.04 -22.67 19.36
N GLY A 386 -9.25 -22.97 20.64
CA GLY A 386 -10.53 -23.46 21.17
C GLY A 386 -10.62 -24.99 21.34
N SER A 387 -9.51 -25.70 21.20
CA SER A 387 -9.38 -27.11 21.57
C SER A 387 -8.50 -27.25 22.82
N ASP A 388 -8.62 -28.35 23.55
CA ASP A 388 -7.66 -28.66 24.61
C ASP A 388 -6.25 -28.79 24.01
N PRO A 389 -5.21 -28.24 24.66
CA PRO A 389 -3.85 -28.33 24.17
C PRO A 389 -3.45 -29.81 24.03
N PRO A 390 -2.84 -30.21 22.90
CA PRO A 390 -2.36 -31.57 22.74
C PRO A 390 -1.26 -31.88 23.74
N GLN A 391 -0.94 -33.17 23.90
CA GLN A 391 0.19 -33.59 24.72
C GLN A 391 1.47 -32.86 24.27
N ALA A 392 2.29 -32.44 25.24
CA ALA A 392 3.54 -31.74 24.99
C ALA A 392 4.39 -32.49 23.94
N GLY A 393 4.68 -31.79 22.84
CA GLY A 393 5.46 -32.27 21.71
C GLY A 393 6.95 -31.98 21.88
N ALA A 394 7.78 -32.74 21.18
CA ALA A 394 9.22 -32.50 21.13
C ALA A 394 9.57 -31.38 20.14
N VAL A 395 10.64 -30.63 20.43
CA VAL A 395 11.26 -29.71 19.47
C VAL A 395 12.27 -30.50 18.64
N ASP A 396 11.77 -31.19 17.62
CA ASP A 396 12.56 -32.02 16.70
C ASP A 396 12.56 -31.48 15.25
N LEU A 397 13.35 -32.11 14.38
CA LEU A 397 13.46 -31.71 12.97
C LEU A 397 12.13 -31.83 12.21
N ALA A 398 11.24 -32.76 12.57
CA ALA A 398 9.96 -32.95 11.89
C ALA A 398 8.93 -31.86 12.28
N ALA A 399 8.87 -31.51 13.56
CA ALA A 399 8.09 -30.38 14.05
C ALA A 399 8.58 -29.07 13.41
N LEU A 400 9.89 -28.84 13.41
CA LEU A 400 10.50 -27.66 12.78
C LEU A 400 10.20 -27.58 11.27
N ALA A 401 10.37 -28.69 10.53
CA ALA A 401 10.05 -28.75 9.10
C ALA A 401 8.58 -28.38 8.82
N THR A 402 7.67 -28.88 9.65
CA THR A 402 6.23 -28.63 9.55
C THR A 402 5.92 -27.15 9.80
N ILE A 403 6.45 -26.58 10.88
CA ILE A 403 6.27 -25.17 11.24
C ILE A 403 6.76 -24.25 10.11
N LEU A 404 8.00 -24.44 9.64
CA LEU A 404 8.59 -23.63 8.57
C LEU A 404 7.80 -23.74 7.26
N SER A 405 7.40 -24.96 6.88
CA SER A 405 6.62 -25.21 5.66
C SER A 405 5.26 -24.51 5.68
N ARG A 406 4.56 -24.50 6.81
CA ARG A 406 3.25 -23.86 6.90
C ARG A 406 3.37 -22.34 7.02
N ALA A 407 4.34 -21.83 7.76
CA ALA A 407 4.51 -20.40 8.02
C ALA A 407 5.07 -19.61 6.82
N ALA A 408 6.00 -20.20 6.05
CA ALA A 408 6.65 -19.50 4.92
C ALA A 408 6.94 -20.41 3.71
N GLY A 409 6.43 -21.64 3.68
CA GLY A 409 6.68 -22.59 2.60
C GLY A 409 5.73 -22.48 1.41
N LEU A 410 6.11 -23.15 0.32
CA LEU A 410 5.29 -23.30 -0.88
C LEU A 410 4.25 -24.42 -0.71
N ASN A 411 3.06 -24.20 -1.26
CA ASN A 411 2.04 -25.22 -1.41
C ASN A 411 2.30 -26.03 -2.71
N ARG A 412 3.01 -27.14 -2.56
CA ARG A 412 3.44 -28.03 -3.66
C ARG A 412 2.35 -28.93 -4.22
N GLU A 413 1.20 -29.03 -3.56
CA GLU A 413 0.07 -29.86 -4.02
C GLU A 413 -0.72 -29.19 -5.15
N ARG A 414 -0.35 -27.94 -5.50
CA ARG A 414 -1.15 -27.10 -6.37
C ARG A 414 -0.36 -26.66 -7.60
N GLU A 415 -0.73 -27.22 -8.75
CA GLU A 415 -0.24 -26.84 -10.06
C GLU A 415 -1.42 -26.42 -10.97
N PRO A 416 -1.25 -25.47 -11.91
CA PRO A 416 -0.03 -24.75 -12.24
C PRO A 416 0.26 -23.53 -11.31
N GLY A 417 1.53 -23.31 -10.96
CA GLY A 417 2.05 -22.02 -10.42
C GLY A 417 2.66 -22.07 -9.02
N VAL A 418 3.32 -20.98 -8.61
CA VAL A 418 3.96 -20.87 -7.28
C VAL A 418 2.94 -20.38 -6.25
N TRP A 419 2.41 -21.32 -5.48
CA TRP A 419 1.46 -21.05 -4.41
C TRP A 419 2.14 -21.10 -3.05
N ARG A 420 1.74 -20.22 -2.13
CA ARG A 420 2.24 -20.17 -0.76
C ARG A 420 1.13 -20.60 0.19
N VAL A 421 1.53 -21.24 1.30
CA VAL A 421 0.58 -21.66 2.34
C VAL A 421 0.05 -20.41 3.05
N ALA A 422 0.94 -19.67 3.71
CA ALA A 422 0.64 -18.38 4.30
C ALA A 422 0.43 -17.29 3.22
N PRO A 423 -0.59 -16.42 3.36
CA PRO A 423 -0.78 -15.27 2.48
C PRO A 423 0.31 -14.21 2.69
N THR A 424 0.70 -13.54 1.61
CA THR A 424 1.57 -12.36 1.63
C THR A 424 1.01 -11.26 0.74
N GLY A 425 1.27 -10.00 1.05
CA GLY A 425 0.89 -8.84 0.26
C GLY A 425 1.37 -8.96 -1.19
N GLY A 426 0.41 -9.09 -2.12
CA GLY A 426 0.72 -9.19 -3.54
C GLY A 426 1.39 -10.49 -3.99
N ASN A 427 1.40 -11.54 -3.16
CA ASN A 427 2.10 -12.82 -3.39
C ASN A 427 3.62 -12.64 -3.62
N LEU A 428 4.26 -11.80 -2.80
CA LEU A 428 5.66 -11.40 -2.96
C LEU A 428 6.66 -12.20 -2.12
N ASP A 429 6.22 -13.08 -1.22
CA ASP A 429 7.15 -13.85 -0.38
C ASP A 429 8.03 -12.96 0.51
N SER A 430 7.42 -12.00 1.21
CA SER A 430 8.22 -11.11 2.04
C SER A 430 8.86 -11.81 3.26
N PRO A 431 8.20 -12.76 3.95
CA PRO A 431 8.80 -13.41 5.12
C PRO A 431 9.87 -14.44 4.72
N GLU A 432 11.12 -14.23 5.12
CA GLU A 432 12.18 -15.25 5.09
C GLU A 432 12.50 -15.69 6.53
N LEU A 433 12.67 -16.99 6.74
CA LEU A 433 12.85 -17.58 8.07
C LEU A 433 14.28 -18.06 8.28
N PHE A 434 14.84 -17.71 9.43
CA PHE A 434 16.10 -18.20 9.94
C PHE A 434 15.84 -19.01 11.21
N VAL A 435 16.63 -20.05 11.43
CA VAL A 435 16.53 -20.96 12.57
C VAL A 435 17.82 -20.88 13.36
N ILE A 436 17.71 -20.54 14.63
CA ILE A 436 18.78 -20.65 15.62
C ILE A 436 18.50 -21.92 16.41
N ALA A 437 19.19 -23.00 16.06
CA ALA A 437 19.03 -24.30 16.71
C ALA A 437 20.02 -24.41 17.88
N GLU A 438 19.48 -24.53 19.11
CA GLU A 438 20.29 -24.77 20.31
C GLU A 438 20.22 -26.24 20.72
N GLN A 439 19.01 -26.82 20.80
CA GLN A 439 18.75 -28.19 21.24
C GLN A 439 17.57 -28.80 20.45
N VAL A 440 17.68 -28.84 19.12
CA VAL A 440 16.67 -29.44 18.24
C VAL A 440 17.05 -30.89 17.95
N ASP A 441 16.17 -31.83 18.28
CA ASP A 441 16.47 -33.25 18.06
C ASP A 441 16.55 -33.55 16.56
N GLY A 442 17.69 -34.08 16.10
CA GLY A 442 17.96 -34.34 14.69
C GLY A 442 18.55 -33.16 13.91
N LEU A 443 18.92 -32.05 14.56
CA LEU A 443 19.59 -30.91 13.93
C LEU A 443 20.78 -30.46 14.79
N GLU A 444 21.95 -30.32 14.16
CA GLU A 444 23.14 -29.81 14.86
C GLU A 444 22.93 -28.35 15.31
N ARG A 445 23.59 -27.98 16.40
CA ARG A 445 23.61 -26.59 16.86
C ARG A 445 24.14 -25.66 15.77
N GLY A 446 23.51 -24.51 15.62
CA GLY A 446 23.94 -23.47 14.68
C GLY A 446 22.80 -22.60 14.17
N ILE A 447 23.14 -21.71 13.25
CA ILE A 447 22.20 -20.84 12.54
C ILE A 447 22.00 -21.34 11.13
N TYR A 448 20.73 -21.38 10.72
CA TYR A 448 20.30 -21.89 9.43
C TYR A 448 19.35 -20.89 8.76
N HIS A 449 19.43 -20.81 7.44
CA HIS A 449 18.43 -20.16 6.60
C HIS A 449 17.47 -21.22 6.03
N TYR A 450 16.16 -20.96 6.07
CA TYR A 450 15.16 -21.84 5.47
C TYR A 450 14.94 -21.51 3.99
N HIS A 451 15.42 -22.38 3.10
CA HIS A 451 15.19 -22.22 1.66
C HIS A 451 13.86 -22.88 1.26
N ALA A 452 12.79 -22.08 1.28
CA ALA A 452 11.42 -22.54 1.00
C ALA A 452 11.22 -23.27 -0.34
N PRO A 453 11.80 -22.83 -1.48
CA PRO A 453 11.63 -23.51 -2.76
C PRO A 453 12.13 -24.96 -2.74
N ARG A 454 13.29 -25.21 -2.13
CA ARG A 454 13.87 -26.56 -2.02
C ARG A 454 13.40 -27.33 -0.79
N HIS A 455 12.80 -26.66 0.20
CA HIS A 455 12.43 -27.22 1.49
C HIS A 455 13.65 -27.82 2.22
N ILE A 456 14.66 -26.99 2.45
CA ILE A 456 15.91 -27.36 3.11
C ILE A 456 16.35 -26.28 4.11
N LEU A 457 17.25 -26.63 5.01
CA LEU A 457 18.00 -25.67 5.84
C LEU A 457 19.41 -25.49 5.30
N GLU A 458 19.84 -24.26 5.13
CA GLU A 458 21.20 -23.88 4.72
C GLU A 458 21.96 -23.41 5.96
N ARG A 459 22.96 -24.18 6.41
CA ARG A 459 23.75 -23.87 7.60
C ARG A 459 24.69 -22.69 7.31
N LEU A 460 24.54 -21.61 8.06
CA LEU A 460 25.32 -20.39 7.88
C LEU A 460 26.59 -20.44 8.71
N HIS A 461 26.44 -20.43 10.03
CA HIS A 461 27.53 -20.45 10.99
C HIS A 461 27.00 -20.75 12.40
N ASP A 462 27.93 -20.89 13.35
CA ASP A 462 27.60 -20.85 14.78
C ASP A 462 27.61 -19.39 15.24
N ALA A 463 26.66 -18.98 16.08
CA ALA A 463 26.71 -17.68 16.74
C ALA A 463 26.88 -17.86 18.25
N PRO A 464 27.64 -16.97 18.92
CA PRO A 464 27.72 -16.99 20.38
C PRO A 464 26.33 -16.79 20.98
N ALA A 465 25.93 -17.65 21.92
CA ALA A 465 24.64 -17.54 22.62
C ALA A 465 24.43 -16.15 23.24
N ASP A 466 25.51 -15.49 23.68
CA ASP A 466 25.45 -14.11 24.20
C ASP A 466 25.08 -13.06 23.15
N LEU A 467 25.49 -13.24 21.89
CA LEU A 467 25.08 -12.33 20.82
C LEU A 467 23.57 -12.48 20.56
N ILE A 468 23.08 -13.72 20.50
CA ILE A 468 21.66 -14.02 20.28
C ILE A 468 20.82 -13.50 21.46
N ARG A 469 21.23 -13.75 22.70
CA ARG A 469 20.58 -13.22 23.92
C ARG A 469 20.44 -11.70 23.87
N ARG A 470 21.53 -10.99 23.56
CA ARG A 470 21.49 -9.52 23.37
C ARG A 470 20.55 -9.13 22.23
N ALA A 471 20.62 -9.82 21.09
CA ALA A 471 19.78 -9.54 19.93
C ALA A 471 18.28 -9.74 20.20
N LEU A 472 17.92 -10.64 21.12
CA LEU A 472 16.54 -10.89 21.53
C LEU A 472 16.09 -10.02 22.72
N GLY A 473 16.98 -9.16 23.26
CA GLY A 473 16.72 -8.46 24.52
C GLY A 473 16.50 -9.42 25.70
N TRP A 474 17.05 -10.65 25.63
CA TRP A 474 16.72 -11.74 26.55
C TRP A 474 17.91 -12.10 27.47
N PRO A 475 17.84 -11.84 28.78
CA PRO A 475 18.97 -12.01 29.69
C PRO A 475 19.16 -13.45 30.18
N SER A 476 18.22 -14.36 29.89
CA SER A 476 18.24 -15.76 30.37
C SER A 476 18.75 -16.74 29.29
N ALA A 477 18.70 -18.04 29.61
CA ALA A 477 19.01 -19.09 28.64
C ALA A 477 18.11 -18.98 27.39
N LEU A 478 18.66 -19.39 26.25
CA LEU A 478 17.91 -19.47 25.00
C LEU A 478 16.96 -20.68 25.03
N PRO A 479 15.80 -20.61 24.36
CA PRO A 479 14.93 -21.75 24.15
C PRO A 479 15.61 -22.79 23.26
N ARG A 480 14.99 -23.97 23.11
CA ARG A 480 15.57 -25.06 22.31
C ARG A 480 15.78 -24.66 20.84
N CYS A 481 14.93 -23.78 20.33
CA CYS A 481 15.06 -23.19 19.01
C CYS A 481 14.51 -21.76 19.02
N VAL A 482 15.11 -20.86 18.24
CA VAL A 482 14.52 -19.54 17.93
C VAL A 482 14.34 -19.44 16.42
N ILE A 483 13.12 -19.14 15.97
CA ILE A 483 12.83 -18.79 14.58
C ILE A 483 12.85 -17.28 14.48
N VAL A 484 13.68 -16.75 13.58
CA VAL A 484 13.77 -15.32 13.28
C VAL A 484 13.16 -15.07 11.91
N GLY A 485 12.16 -14.20 11.85
CA GLY A 485 11.56 -13.76 10.60
C GLY A 485 12.16 -12.46 10.11
N THR A 486 12.45 -12.40 8.81
CA THR A 486 12.88 -11.18 8.12
C THR A 486 11.89 -10.83 7.01
N GLY A 487 11.85 -9.56 6.64
CA GLY A 487 11.03 -9.04 5.57
C GLY A 487 11.87 -8.58 4.39
N ALA A 488 11.59 -9.09 3.18
CA ALA A 488 12.20 -8.66 1.93
C ALA A 488 11.74 -7.24 1.50
N LEU A 489 12.04 -6.23 2.32
CA LEU A 489 11.57 -4.86 2.16
C LEU A 489 11.87 -4.28 0.78
N GLY A 490 13.07 -4.50 0.23
CA GLY A 490 13.42 -4.00 -1.11
C GLY A 490 12.53 -4.58 -2.22
N LYS A 491 12.21 -5.88 -2.13
CA LYS A 491 11.31 -6.58 -3.07
C LYS A 491 9.89 -6.02 -3.00
N VAL A 492 9.38 -5.85 -1.77
CA VAL A 492 8.04 -5.30 -1.54
C VAL A 492 7.98 -3.82 -1.94
N TYR A 493 9.03 -3.04 -1.67
CA TYR A 493 9.17 -1.63 -2.05
C TYR A 493 9.10 -1.45 -3.56
N GLY A 494 9.72 -2.35 -4.33
CA GLY A 494 9.65 -2.35 -5.80
C GLY A 494 8.22 -2.30 -6.34
N LYS A 495 7.25 -2.87 -5.63
CA LYS A 495 5.82 -2.88 -6.00
C LYS A 495 4.97 -1.85 -5.24
N TYR A 496 5.22 -1.66 -3.94
CA TYR A 496 4.33 -0.94 -3.02
C TYR A 496 4.92 0.35 -2.44
N GLN A 497 6.16 0.71 -2.81
CA GLN A 497 6.84 1.92 -2.35
C GLN A 497 6.77 2.03 -0.81
N ASN A 498 6.46 3.21 -0.25
CA ASN A 498 6.39 3.42 1.21
C ASN A 498 5.39 2.50 1.93
N PHE A 499 4.38 1.94 1.24
CA PHE A 499 3.44 0.99 1.83
C PHE A 499 4.06 -0.39 2.08
N ALA A 500 5.23 -0.66 1.50
CA ALA A 500 5.97 -1.90 1.69
C ALA A 500 6.29 -2.17 3.16
N TYR A 501 6.62 -1.14 3.95
CA TYR A 501 6.89 -1.32 5.37
C TYR A 501 5.69 -1.93 6.10
N ARG A 502 4.48 -1.39 5.90
CA ARG A 502 3.25 -1.94 6.48
C ARG A 502 2.99 -3.37 6.01
N ILE A 503 3.16 -3.63 4.71
CA ILE A 503 2.94 -4.97 4.15
C ILE A 503 3.89 -5.98 4.77
N VAL A 504 5.18 -5.66 4.88
CA VAL A 504 6.19 -6.55 5.47
C VAL A 504 5.82 -6.95 6.89
N TYR A 505 5.36 -6.01 7.73
CA TYR A 505 4.95 -6.32 9.11
C TYR A 505 3.57 -7.01 9.19
N LEU A 506 2.66 -6.75 8.25
CA LEU A 506 1.41 -7.51 8.16
C LEU A 506 1.68 -8.98 7.77
N ASP A 507 2.56 -9.19 6.80
CA ASP A 507 2.98 -10.52 6.35
C ASP A 507 3.75 -11.25 7.47
N ALA A 508 4.58 -10.54 8.23
CA ALA A 508 5.20 -11.05 9.45
C ALA A 508 4.16 -11.49 10.50
N GLY A 509 3.12 -10.68 10.74
CA GLY A 509 2.03 -11.03 11.65
C GLY A 509 1.30 -12.32 11.24
N VAL A 510 1.10 -12.52 9.94
CA VAL A 510 0.56 -13.77 9.39
C VAL A 510 1.52 -14.94 9.61
N ALA A 511 2.81 -14.76 9.34
CA ALA A 511 3.81 -15.80 9.55
C ALA A 511 3.91 -16.22 11.03
N ILE A 512 3.86 -15.26 11.97
CA ILE A 512 3.81 -15.50 13.41
C ILE A 512 2.57 -16.33 13.78
N ALA A 513 1.39 -15.96 13.27
CA ALA A 513 0.15 -16.69 13.55
C ALA A 513 0.25 -18.15 13.08
N TYR A 514 0.69 -18.38 11.83
CA TYR A 514 0.87 -19.74 11.31
C TYR A 514 1.90 -20.53 12.11
N LEU A 515 3.01 -19.91 12.49
CA LEU A 515 4.05 -20.53 13.30
C LEU A 515 3.50 -20.96 14.67
N ARG A 516 2.82 -20.06 15.38
CA ARG A 516 2.23 -20.32 16.71
C ARG A 516 1.14 -21.39 16.63
N ASP A 517 0.22 -21.27 15.68
CA ASP A 517 -0.89 -22.23 15.55
C ASP A 517 -0.38 -23.63 15.17
N VAL A 518 0.62 -23.72 14.29
CA VAL A 518 1.21 -25.01 13.91
C VAL A 518 2.03 -25.59 15.05
N ALA A 519 2.77 -24.78 15.80
CA ALA A 519 3.47 -25.22 17.00
C ALA A 519 2.49 -25.72 18.07
N ALA A 520 1.41 -24.99 18.33
CA ALA A 520 0.35 -25.37 19.26
C ALA A 520 -0.32 -26.70 18.85
N ALA A 521 -0.64 -26.88 17.56
CA ALA A 521 -1.19 -28.14 17.05
C ALA A 521 -0.23 -29.34 17.18
N LEU A 522 1.08 -29.08 17.29
CA LEU A 522 2.12 -30.08 17.53
C LEU A 522 2.46 -30.23 19.03
N GLY A 523 1.83 -29.46 19.93
CA GLY A 523 2.13 -29.46 21.37
C GLY A 523 3.45 -28.78 21.72
N VAL A 524 3.98 -27.94 20.83
CA VAL A 524 5.22 -27.19 21.04
C VAL A 524 4.90 -25.79 21.58
N GLU A 525 5.41 -25.48 22.76
CA GLU A 525 5.26 -24.16 23.36
C GLU A 525 6.02 -23.08 22.59
N THR A 526 5.46 -21.87 22.51
CA THR A 526 6.08 -20.73 21.84
C THR A 526 6.23 -19.51 22.74
N ARG A 527 7.22 -18.66 22.46
CA ARG A 527 7.38 -17.34 23.09
C ARG A 527 7.78 -16.30 22.07
N GLU A 528 7.05 -15.18 22.00
CA GLU A 528 7.40 -14.05 21.14
C GLU A 528 8.43 -13.13 21.83
N TYR A 529 9.44 -12.70 21.09
CA TYR A 529 10.40 -11.67 21.54
C TYR A 529 10.02 -10.33 20.91
N SER A 530 9.48 -9.42 21.72
CA SER A 530 8.90 -8.15 21.25
C SER A 530 9.89 -6.98 21.22
N ASP A 531 11.08 -7.17 21.79
CA ASP A 531 12.15 -6.17 21.92
C ASP A 531 13.45 -6.63 21.24
N ILE A 532 13.32 -7.21 20.05
CA ILE A 532 14.48 -7.59 19.23
C ILE A 532 15.31 -6.34 18.88
N LEU A 533 16.63 -6.51 18.85
CA LEU A 533 17.57 -5.50 18.38
C LEU A 533 17.97 -5.84 16.93
N ASP A 534 17.43 -5.11 15.96
CA ASP A 534 17.55 -5.46 14.54
C ASP A 534 19.01 -5.56 14.06
N GLU A 535 19.89 -4.64 14.45
CA GLU A 535 21.30 -4.67 14.02
C GLU A 535 22.05 -5.88 14.58
N PRO A 536 22.08 -6.12 15.91
CA PRO A 536 22.63 -7.36 16.47
C PRO A 536 21.99 -8.63 15.92
N LEU A 537 20.68 -8.63 15.68
CA LEU A 537 19.97 -9.79 15.14
C LEU A 537 20.35 -10.05 13.69
N ALA A 538 20.43 -9.01 12.86
CA ALA A 538 20.91 -9.07 11.49
C ALA A 538 22.36 -9.55 11.43
N GLU A 539 23.23 -9.06 12.32
CA GLU A 539 24.59 -9.56 12.44
C GLU A 539 24.61 -11.04 12.83
N ALA A 540 23.82 -11.42 13.83
CA ALA A 540 23.74 -12.80 14.32
C ALA A 540 23.31 -13.78 13.22
N ILE A 541 22.39 -13.41 12.34
CA ILE A 541 21.92 -14.29 11.25
C ILE A 541 22.63 -14.05 9.91
N SER A 542 23.71 -13.25 9.89
CA SER A 542 24.41 -12.85 8.65
C SER A 542 23.48 -12.24 7.59
N LEU A 543 22.50 -11.44 8.01
CA LEU A 543 21.58 -10.74 7.13
C LEU A 543 22.27 -9.52 6.50
N HIS A 544 22.25 -9.48 5.17
CA HIS A 544 22.72 -8.30 4.43
C HIS A 544 21.66 -7.19 4.46
N THR A 545 21.83 -6.23 5.37
CA THR A 545 20.93 -5.08 5.53
C THR A 545 21.30 -3.87 4.67
N ARG A 546 22.37 -3.96 3.85
CA ARG A 546 22.73 -2.89 2.91
C ARG A 546 21.59 -2.67 1.91
N ASP A 547 21.38 -1.40 1.55
CA ASP A 547 20.35 -0.92 0.61
C ASP A 547 18.90 -1.20 1.03
N GLY A 548 18.64 -1.54 2.31
CA GLY A 548 17.29 -1.76 2.82
C GLY A 548 16.60 -2.99 2.21
N ARG A 549 17.38 -3.96 1.71
CA ARG A 549 16.86 -5.15 1.03
C ARG A 549 16.03 -6.04 1.97
N PHE A 550 16.53 -6.24 3.19
CA PHE A 550 15.90 -7.04 4.23
C PHE A 550 15.89 -6.32 5.58
N VAL A 551 14.84 -6.59 6.37
CA VAL A 551 14.71 -6.09 7.75
C VAL A 551 14.30 -7.23 8.68
N PRO A 552 14.88 -7.38 9.88
CA PRO A 552 14.31 -8.24 10.91
C PRO A 552 12.88 -7.79 11.24
N THR A 553 11.98 -8.74 11.46
CA THR A 553 10.55 -8.44 11.70
C THR A 553 10.03 -9.05 12.99
N PHE A 554 10.48 -10.26 13.34
CA PHE A 554 10.08 -10.93 14.58
C PHE A 554 11.08 -12.02 14.97
N ALA A 555 11.00 -12.45 16.22
CA ALA A 555 11.61 -13.70 16.67
C ALA A 555 10.64 -14.47 17.59
N VAL A 556 10.57 -15.78 17.41
CA VAL A 556 9.74 -16.68 18.23
C VAL A 556 10.58 -17.86 18.71
N GLY A 557 10.63 -18.06 20.02
CA GLY A 557 11.24 -19.22 20.67
C GLY A 557 10.32 -20.43 20.66
N LEU A 558 10.88 -21.62 20.50
CA LEU A 558 10.18 -22.91 20.58
C LEU A 558 10.72 -23.74 21.77
N GLY A 559 9.79 -24.23 22.59
CA GLY A 559 10.05 -24.99 23.81
C GLY A 559 10.39 -24.11 25.02
N SER A 560 10.00 -24.55 26.21
CA SER A 560 10.23 -23.83 27.46
C SER A 560 11.70 -23.86 27.92
N THR A 561 12.13 -22.73 28.45
CA THR A 561 13.15 -22.67 29.50
C THR A 561 12.39 -22.60 30.83
N GLU A 562 12.68 -23.46 31.82
CA GLU A 562 11.97 -23.60 33.11
C GLU A 562 11.86 -22.32 33.98
N GLU A 563 12.27 -21.15 33.50
CA GLU A 563 12.29 -19.89 34.26
C GLU A 563 11.21 -18.89 33.79
N THR A 564 10.36 -18.49 34.73
CA THR A 564 9.61 -17.23 34.67
C THR A 564 10.58 -16.07 34.89
N VAL A 565 10.87 -15.32 33.84
CA VAL A 565 11.73 -14.13 33.92
C VAL A 565 10.84 -12.89 34.06
N ALA A 566 11.19 -12.01 35.00
CA ALA A 566 10.53 -10.72 35.12
C ALA A 566 10.70 -9.90 33.82
N PRO A 567 9.71 -9.10 33.42
CA PRO A 567 9.82 -8.25 32.23
C PRO A 567 11.08 -7.39 32.33
N VAL A 568 11.92 -7.43 31.29
CA VAL A 568 13.09 -6.56 31.19
C VAL A 568 12.60 -5.12 31.25
N GLN A 569 13.12 -4.34 32.20
CA GLN A 569 12.73 -2.94 32.30
C GLN A 569 13.29 -2.18 31.09
N ALA A 570 12.44 -1.32 30.52
CA ALA A 570 12.68 -0.34 29.47
C ALA A 570 14.01 0.45 29.53
N ALA A 571 14.67 0.45 30.69
CA ALA A 571 15.82 1.30 31.01
C ALA A 571 17.16 0.78 30.45
N ASP A 572 17.26 -0.46 29.97
CA ASP A 572 18.55 -1.08 29.57
C ASP A 572 18.75 -1.23 28.04
N ILE A 573 18.00 -0.48 27.22
CA ILE A 573 17.84 -0.73 25.78
C ILE A 573 18.55 0.32 24.91
N SER A 574 19.70 0.02 24.30
CA SER A 574 20.36 0.99 23.38
C SER A 574 19.59 1.15 22.04
N PRO A 575 19.18 2.37 21.62
CA PRO A 575 18.28 2.58 20.50
C PRO A 575 19.08 2.90 19.22
N ARG A 576 19.77 1.90 18.65
CA ARG A 576 20.59 2.14 17.44
C ARG A 576 19.90 1.84 16.12
N VAL A 577 18.75 1.15 16.12
CA VAL A 577 17.94 1.00 14.90
C VAL A 577 17.22 2.30 14.54
N LEU A 578 16.70 3.01 15.56
CA LEU A 578 16.18 4.35 15.36
C LEU A 578 17.26 5.23 14.73
N SER A 579 18.52 5.13 15.15
CA SER A 579 19.59 6.07 14.73
C SER A 579 19.81 6.21 13.21
N ARG A 580 19.50 5.23 12.36
CA ARG A 580 19.57 5.38 10.89
C ARG A 580 18.32 6.01 10.28
N LEU A 581 17.15 5.72 10.82
CA LEU A 581 15.91 6.44 10.54
C LEU A 581 15.94 7.85 11.14
N VAL A 582 16.65 8.04 12.25
CA VAL A 582 16.63 9.22 13.14
C VAL A 582 17.78 10.17 12.82
N GLU A 583 18.91 9.73 12.23
CA GLU A 583 19.83 10.64 11.53
C GLU A 583 19.17 11.40 10.39
N ALA A 584 18.10 10.85 9.81
CA ALA A 584 17.29 11.55 8.83
C ALA A 584 16.31 12.57 9.44
N ALA A 585 16.15 12.65 10.77
CA ALA A 585 15.07 13.48 11.33
C ALA A 585 15.11 13.94 12.80
N LYS A 586 16.23 13.93 13.53
CA LYS A 586 16.35 14.37 14.95
C LYS A 586 16.12 15.89 15.20
N THR A 587 15.81 16.49 16.39
CA THR A 587 14.92 16.35 17.61
C THR A 587 15.20 17.60 18.54
N PRO A 588 14.56 17.93 19.71
CA PRO A 588 13.16 17.92 20.28
C PRO A 588 12.77 19.10 21.25
N GLY A 589 11.57 19.06 21.88
CA GLY A 589 11.27 19.56 23.27
C GLY A 589 9.77 19.56 23.73
N PRO A 590 9.39 19.43 25.04
CA PRO A 590 8.27 18.55 25.50
C PRO A 590 7.05 19.16 26.29
N GLY A 591 5.93 18.39 26.38
CA GLY A 591 5.13 18.17 27.62
C GLY A 591 3.57 18.35 27.58
N GLY A 592 2.80 17.33 28.04
CA GLY A 592 1.47 17.49 28.70
C GLY A 592 0.30 16.55 28.33
N ASP A 593 -0.26 15.85 29.34
CA ASP A 593 -1.24 14.74 29.36
C ASP A 593 -2.74 15.11 29.10
N GLY A 594 -3.55 14.17 28.59
CA GLY A 594 -5.01 14.33 28.42
C GLY A 594 -5.76 13.22 27.65
N ARG A 595 -6.08 12.10 28.32
CA ARG A 595 -6.83 10.94 27.75
C ARG A 595 -8.35 11.18 27.63
N GLY A 596 -8.95 10.76 26.52
CA GLY A 596 -10.41 10.68 26.33
C GLY A 596 -10.91 9.23 26.25
N ARG A 597 -11.80 8.81 27.16
CA ARG A 597 -12.46 7.48 27.17
C ARG A 597 -13.67 7.43 26.21
N PRO A 598 -13.95 6.28 25.55
CA PRO A 598 -15.15 6.09 24.74
C PRO A 598 -16.42 5.88 25.60
N SER A 599 -17.57 6.29 25.06
CA SER A 599 -18.89 6.26 25.73
C SER A 599 -19.58 4.87 25.65
N PRO A 600 -20.48 4.54 26.61
CA PRO A 600 -21.10 3.21 26.69
C PRO A 600 -22.13 2.99 25.57
N GLY A 601 -22.00 1.90 24.84
CA GLY A 601 -23.00 1.40 23.89
C GLY A 601 -23.89 0.34 24.53
N THR A 602 -25.05 0.09 23.93
CA THR A 602 -26.02 -0.91 24.41
C THR A 602 -25.60 -2.32 23.97
N ALA A 603 -25.31 -3.20 24.92
CA ALA A 603 -25.01 -4.61 24.67
C ALA A 603 -26.31 -5.41 24.40
N VAL A 604 -26.23 -6.44 23.54
CA VAL A 604 -27.36 -7.31 23.19
C VAL A 604 -26.90 -8.78 23.25
N ASP A 605 -27.53 -9.57 24.12
CA ASP A 605 -27.16 -10.95 24.44
C ASP A 605 -28.01 -11.99 23.68
N VAL A 606 -27.38 -13.03 23.08
CA VAL A 606 -28.05 -14.13 22.35
C VAL A 606 -27.19 -15.42 22.35
N ARG A 607 -27.82 -16.59 22.58
CA ARG A 607 -27.19 -17.94 22.66
C ARG A 607 -27.44 -18.81 21.39
N TYR A 608 -26.60 -19.83 21.15
CA TYR A 608 -26.41 -20.54 19.85
C TYR A 608 -26.59 -22.10 19.86
N GLY A 609 -26.68 -22.72 18.66
CA GLY A 609 -26.67 -24.18 18.36
C GLY A 609 -26.22 -24.52 16.90
N GLU A 610 -25.93 -25.82 16.60
CA GLU A 610 -24.77 -26.39 15.85
C GLU A 610 -24.85 -26.79 14.33
N ASP A 611 -23.66 -27.16 13.81
CA ASP A 611 -23.28 -28.28 12.91
C ASP A 611 -23.06 -28.14 11.38
N ARG A 612 -21.77 -28.23 10.98
CA ARG A 612 -21.25 -28.70 9.68
C ARG A 612 -19.93 -29.45 9.90
N ALA A 613 -19.64 -30.46 9.06
CA ALA A 613 -18.37 -31.21 9.10
C ALA A 613 -17.17 -30.27 8.91
N LEU A 614 -16.25 -30.29 9.88
CA LEU A 614 -15.08 -29.41 9.95
C LEU A 614 -13.94 -29.98 9.12
N LEU A 615 -13.27 -29.13 8.33
CA LEU A 615 -11.96 -29.44 7.76
C LEU A 615 -10.96 -29.66 8.90
N SER A 616 -9.99 -30.57 8.73
CA SER A 616 -8.83 -30.62 9.62
C SER A 616 -8.03 -29.32 9.52
N PHE A 617 -7.23 -29.02 10.54
CA PHE A 617 -6.40 -27.82 10.56
C PHE A 617 -5.44 -27.77 9.36
N GLY A 618 -4.80 -28.90 9.04
CA GLY A 618 -3.91 -29.02 7.87
C GLY A 618 -4.62 -28.75 6.56
N GLU A 619 -5.82 -29.32 6.36
CA GLU A 619 -6.63 -29.06 5.17
C GLU A 619 -7.05 -27.60 5.09
N ALA A 620 -7.40 -26.96 6.21
CA ALA A 620 -7.76 -25.55 6.24
C ALA A 620 -6.60 -24.66 5.77
N LEU A 621 -5.37 -24.90 6.27
CA LEU A 621 -4.18 -24.15 5.86
C LEU A 621 -3.87 -24.34 4.37
N LEU A 622 -3.93 -25.58 3.86
CA LEU A 622 -3.61 -25.91 2.47
C LEU A 622 -4.71 -25.44 1.48
N ASN A 623 -5.97 -25.42 1.91
CA ASN A 623 -7.11 -25.02 1.08
C ASN A 623 -7.43 -23.52 1.15
N ARG A 624 -6.90 -22.78 2.12
CA ARG A 624 -7.16 -21.33 2.28
C ARG A 624 -6.85 -20.55 0.99
N ARG A 625 -7.76 -19.67 0.57
CA ARG A 625 -7.56 -18.75 -0.55
C ARG A 625 -7.94 -17.32 -0.17
N ALA A 626 -7.31 -16.35 -0.81
CA ALA A 626 -7.82 -14.99 -0.84
C ALA A 626 -8.99 -14.94 -1.85
N VAL A 627 -10.20 -14.74 -1.35
CA VAL A 627 -11.41 -14.59 -2.17
C VAL A 627 -11.51 -13.13 -2.64
N ARG A 628 -11.82 -12.91 -3.92
CA ARG A 628 -11.97 -11.58 -4.53
C ARG A 628 -13.38 -11.26 -5.03
N MET A 629 -14.28 -12.24 -5.01
CA MET A 629 -15.67 -12.08 -5.38
C MET A 629 -16.52 -12.63 -4.25
N TYR A 630 -17.41 -11.80 -3.73
CA TYR A 630 -18.26 -12.15 -2.59
C TYR A 630 -19.69 -12.35 -3.06
N ALA A 631 -20.32 -13.43 -2.61
CA ALA A 631 -21.77 -13.56 -2.76
C ALA A 631 -22.44 -12.57 -1.79
N PRO A 632 -23.60 -11.99 -2.16
CA PRO A 632 -24.36 -11.08 -1.28
C PRO A 632 -25.08 -11.83 -0.13
N THR A 633 -24.60 -13.01 0.24
CA THR A 633 -25.20 -13.84 1.28
C THR A 633 -24.84 -13.28 2.66
N PRO A 634 -25.82 -12.93 3.51
CA PRO A 634 -25.54 -12.46 4.86
C PRO A 634 -24.72 -13.47 5.67
N LEU A 635 -23.77 -12.99 6.47
CA LEU A 635 -23.00 -13.86 7.38
C LEU A 635 -23.83 -14.15 8.64
N PRO A 636 -23.85 -15.41 9.12
CA PRO A 636 -24.48 -15.75 10.39
C PRO A 636 -23.83 -14.98 11.54
N ARG A 637 -24.64 -14.48 12.50
CA ARG A 637 -24.12 -13.72 13.65
C ARG A 637 -23.03 -14.47 14.41
N ARG A 638 -23.27 -15.77 14.63
CA ARG A 638 -22.35 -16.67 15.33
C ARG A 638 -20.93 -16.65 14.75
N LEU A 639 -20.80 -16.61 13.43
CA LEU A 639 -19.51 -16.68 12.75
C LEU A 639 -18.74 -15.38 12.94
N VAL A 640 -19.42 -14.25 12.81
CA VAL A 640 -18.85 -12.92 12.96
C VAL A 640 -18.41 -12.69 14.41
N THR A 641 -19.27 -13.02 15.37
CA THR A 641 -18.94 -12.93 16.79
C THR A 641 -17.74 -13.80 17.14
N GLU A 642 -17.69 -15.04 16.65
CA GLU A 642 -16.57 -15.94 16.94
C GLU A 642 -15.26 -15.46 16.31
N LEU A 643 -15.29 -14.92 15.09
CA LEU A 643 -14.11 -14.31 14.47
C LEU A 643 -13.57 -13.12 15.28
N MET A 644 -14.46 -12.28 15.81
CA MET A 644 -14.07 -11.17 16.68
C MET A 644 -13.45 -11.66 17.99
N ARG A 645 -14.11 -12.63 18.64
CA ARG A 645 -13.65 -13.22 19.88
C ARG A 645 -12.25 -13.84 19.73
N LEU A 646 -12.05 -14.64 18.68
CA LEU A 646 -10.75 -15.25 18.38
C LEU A 646 -9.68 -14.21 18.07
N SER A 647 -10.03 -13.14 17.36
CA SER A 647 -9.08 -12.06 17.04
C SER A 647 -8.61 -11.31 18.30
N ILE A 648 -9.53 -11.02 19.23
CA ILE A 648 -9.21 -10.36 20.51
C ILE A 648 -8.40 -11.30 21.40
N ALA A 649 -8.85 -12.55 21.57
CA ALA A 649 -8.17 -13.54 22.39
C ALA A 649 -6.73 -13.80 21.90
N ALA A 650 -6.51 -13.87 20.59
CA ALA A 650 -5.17 -14.02 20.02
C ALA A 650 -4.26 -12.82 20.34
N CYS A 651 -4.80 -11.59 20.37
CA CYS A 651 -4.04 -10.41 20.79
C CYS A 651 -3.70 -10.46 22.29
N GLU A 652 -4.66 -10.77 23.15
CA GLU A 652 -4.47 -10.86 24.61
C GLU A 652 -3.49 -11.96 25.00
N GLU A 653 -3.57 -13.12 24.36
CA GLU A 653 -2.65 -14.23 24.54
C GLU A 653 -1.23 -13.83 24.16
N ARG A 654 -1.04 -13.19 22.99
CA ARG A 654 0.27 -12.68 22.58
C ARG A 654 0.85 -11.68 23.59
N ILE A 655 0.03 -10.75 24.09
CA ILE A 655 0.46 -9.79 25.12
C ILE A 655 0.90 -10.52 26.39
N THR A 656 0.16 -11.56 26.80
CA THR A 656 0.50 -12.40 27.95
C THR A 656 1.81 -13.17 27.74
N GLU A 657 2.10 -13.57 26.50
CA GLU A 657 3.34 -14.23 26.09
C GLU A 657 4.54 -13.28 25.90
N GLY A 658 4.34 -11.97 26.10
CA GLY A 658 5.40 -10.95 26.05
C GLY A 658 5.36 -10.04 24.81
N ALA A 659 4.35 -10.14 23.96
CA ALA A 659 4.12 -9.15 22.91
C ALA A 659 3.78 -7.77 23.50
N ALA A 660 4.07 -6.72 22.74
CA ALA A 660 3.79 -5.36 23.21
C ALA A 660 2.28 -5.13 23.38
N PRO A 661 1.85 -4.53 24.52
CA PRO A 661 0.46 -4.19 24.73
C PRO A 661 0.08 -3.07 23.76
N LEU A 662 -0.71 -3.41 22.74
CA LEU A 662 -1.26 -2.44 21.80
C LEU A 662 -2.79 -2.51 21.90
N GLY A 663 -3.42 -1.36 22.14
CA GLY A 663 -4.87 -1.21 22.07
C GLY A 663 -5.34 -1.38 20.62
N VAL A 664 -5.67 -2.62 20.24
CA VAL A 664 -6.19 -2.93 18.91
C VAL A 664 -7.71 -3.13 19.00
N TYR A 665 -8.46 -2.38 18.21
CA TYR A 665 -9.91 -2.37 18.21
C TYR A 665 -10.43 -2.88 16.87
N PRO A 666 -11.04 -4.08 16.83
CA PRO A 666 -11.67 -4.56 15.63
C PRO A 666 -13.08 -3.96 15.48
N TRP A 667 -13.37 -3.52 14.26
CA TRP A 667 -14.62 -2.94 13.82
C TRP A 667 -15.23 -3.81 12.74
N LEU A 668 -16.55 -3.79 12.64
CA LEU A 668 -17.29 -4.52 11.64
C LEU A 668 -18.26 -3.61 10.92
N LEU A 669 -18.15 -3.54 9.61
CA LEU A 669 -19.11 -2.89 8.73
C LEU A 669 -19.98 -3.99 8.12
N VAL A 670 -21.25 -4.02 8.49
CA VAL A 670 -22.22 -4.99 7.97
C VAL A 670 -23.05 -4.34 6.87
N GLN A 671 -23.17 -5.04 5.76
CA GLN A 671 -23.86 -4.60 4.56
C GLN A 671 -25.00 -5.58 4.22
N GLY A 672 -26.10 -5.04 3.68
CA GLY A 672 -27.25 -5.83 3.22
C GLY A 672 -28.22 -6.22 4.34
N ASP A 673 -29.45 -6.54 3.94
CA ASP A 673 -30.58 -6.77 4.86
C ASP A 673 -30.51 -8.17 5.50
N GLY A 674 -29.61 -8.33 6.47
CA GLY A 674 -29.51 -9.51 7.33
C GLY A 674 -30.50 -9.44 8.51
N VAL A 675 -31.23 -10.54 8.77
CA VAL A 675 -32.20 -10.62 9.88
C VAL A 675 -31.51 -10.66 11.25
N GLU A 676 -30.37 -11.33 11.38
CA GLU A 676 -29.65 -11.48 12.66
C GLU A 676 -28.66 -10.34 12.96
N LEU A 677 -28.13 -9.69 11.93
CA LEU A 677 -27.22 -8.54 12.00
C LEU A 677 -27.67 -7.52 10.95
N PRO A 678 -28.45 -6.48 11.34
CA PRO A 678 -28.86 -5.45 10.40
C PRO A 678 -27.65 -4.63 9.89
N PRO A 679 -27.78 -3.93 8.74
CA PRO A 679 -26.73 -3.06 8.25
C PRO A 679 -26.30 -2.02 9.29
N GLY A 680 -25.00 -1.82 9.43
CA GLY A 680 -24.48 -0.88 10.42
C GLY A 680 -22.98 -1.03 10.68
N VAL A 681 -22.50 -0.19 11.59
CA VAL A 681 -21.12 -0.21 12.09
C VAL A 681 -21.13 -0.74 13.52
N TYR A 682 -20.43 -1.84 13.73
CA TYR A 682 -20.31 -2.51 15.01
C TYR A 682 -18.87 -2.47 15.49
N GLN A 683 -18.70 -2.57 16.81
CA GLN A 683 -17.41 -2.74 17.47
C GLN A 683 -17.53 -3.90 18.46
N ALA A 684 -16.49 -4.70 18.61
CA ALA A 684 -16.46 -5.67 19.70
C ALA A 684 -16.43 -4.96 21.06
N ASP A 685 -17.15 -5.48 22.05
CA ASP A 685 -17.06 -4.99 23.42
C ASP A 685 -15.72 -5.42 24.04
N SER A 686 -14.96 -4.48 24.60
CA SER A 686 -13.70 -4.77 25.28
C SER A 686 -13.86 -5.53 26.60
N SER A 687 -15.08 -5.56 27.16
CA SER A 687 -15.41 -6.27 28.39
C SER A 687 -16.06 -7.64 28.16
N ASP A 688 -16.59 -7.86 26.96
CA ASP A 688 -17.17 -9.13 26.52
C ASP A 688 -16.91 -9.33 25.03
N ALA A 689 -15.87 -10.10 24.70
CA ALA A 689 -15.48 -10.37 23.31
C ALA A 689 -16.57 -11.10 22.49
N ALA A 690 -17.64 -11.62 23.13
CA ALA A 690 -18.80 -12.19 22.47
C ALA A 690 -19.91 -11.15 22.15
N ALA A 691 -19.81 -9.93 22.70
CA ALA A 691 -20.78 -8.86 22.48
C ALA A 691 -20.35 -7.93 21.33
N LEU A 692 -21.29 -7.62 20.43
CA LEU A 692 -21.12 -6.63 19.36
C LEU A 692 -21.93 -5.38 19.71
N LEU A 693 -21.23 -4.26 19.91
CA LEU A 693 -21.83 -2.96 20.17
C LEU A 693 -22.16 -2.28 18.83
N LEU A 694 -23.45 -2.04 18.58
CA LEU A 694 -23.88 -1.23 17.43
C LEU A 694 -23.50 0.23 17.69
N ARG A 695 -22.53 0.75 16.94
CA ARG A 695 -22.06 2.13 17.04
C ARG A 695 -22.82 3.07 16.10
N ARG A 696 -23.24 2.56 14.93
CA ARG A 696 -24.06 3.33 13.98
C ARG A 696 -25.03 2.42 13.24
N PRO A 697 -26.35 2.66 13.32
CA PRO A 697 -27.32 1.95 12.49
C PRO A 697 -27.21 2.40 11.03
N GLY A 698 -27.36 1.47 10.10
CA GLY A 698 -27.34 1.74 8.68
C GLY A 698 -25.93 1.89 8.10
N LEU A 699 -25.77 1.36 6.89
CA LEU A 699 -24.60 1.54 6.05
C LEU A 699 -25.04 1.38 4.59
N SER A 700 -25.09 2.47 3.84
CA SER A 700 -25.41 2.42 2.42
C SER A 700 -24.24 1.83 1.62
N ARG A 701 -24.55 1.26 0.46
CA ARG A 701 -23.52 0.77 -0.48
C ARG A 701 -22.55 1.87 -0.88
N ALA A 702 -23.02 3.11 -1.03
CA ALA A 702 -22.18 4.26 -1.38
C ALA A 702 -21.16 4.58 -0.28
N GLU A 703 -21.58 4.55 0.99
CA GLU A 703 -20.69 4.73 2.14
C GLU A 703 -19.68 3.59 2.27
N ALA A 704 -20.12 2.34 2.15
CA ALA A 704 -19.21 1.19 2.20
C ALA A 704 -18.16 1.25 1.09
N LEU A 705 -18.58 1.62 -0.13
CA LEU A 705 -17.69 1.82 -1.27
C LEU A 705 -16.76 3.03 -1.12
N ALA A 706 -17.09 4.00 -0.27
CA ALA A 706 -16.19 5.09 0.10
C ALA A 706 -15.14 4.66 1.14
N CYS A 707 -15.37 3.57 1.87
CA CYS A 707 -14.46 3.05 2.89
C CYS A 707 -13.45 2.02 2.36
N VAL A 708 -13.58 1.55 1.12
CA VAL A 708 -12.72 0.52 0.54
C VAL A 708 -12.20 0.93 -0.84
N LEU A 709 -11.04 0.41 -1.20
CA LEU A 709 -10.42 0.70 -2.51
C LEU A 709 -10.93 -0.20 -3.62
N GLN A 710 -11.20 -1.45 -3.28
CA GLN A 710 -11.69 -2.45 -4.22
C GLN A 710 -13.21 -2.47 -4.13
N SER A 711 -13.87 -2.27 -5.26
CA SER A 711 -15.32 -2.30 -5.33
C SER A 711 -15.88 -3.67 -4.94
N SER A 712 -15.11 -4.74 -5.17
CA SER A 712 -15.44 -6.08 -4.71
C SER A 712 -15.56 -6.18 -3.17
N LEU A 713 -14.71 -5.50 -2.39
CA LEU A 713 -14.84 -5.46 -0.93
C LEU A 713 -16.13 -4.76 -0.48
N ALA A 714 -16.60 -3.77 -1.24
CA ALA A 714 -17.88 -3.12 -0.97
C ALA A 714 -19.08 -4.01 -1.31
N THR A 715 -18.86 -5.17 -1.95
CA THR A 715 -19.91 -6.19 -2.14
C THR A 715 -19.86 -7.27 -1.06
N ALA A 716 -18.85 -7.27 -0.18
CA ALA A 716 -18.76 -8.22 0.90
C ALA A 716 -19.90 -7.99 1.92
N PRO A 717 -20.56 -9.06 2.42
CA PRO A 717 -21.64 -8.95 3.39
C PRO A 717 -21.18 -8.32 4.72
N ALA A 718 -19.89 -8.45 5.05
CA ALA A 718 -19.27 -7.68 6.10
C ALA A 718 -17.79 -7.41 5.80
N VAL A 719 -17.27 -6.32 6.34
CA VAL A 719 -15.84 -5.96 6.27
C VAL A 719 -15.33 -5.68 7.69
N MET A 720 -14.26 -6.37 8.08
CA MET A 720 -13.59 -6.16 9.35
C MET A 720 -12.43 -5.17 9.18
N PHE A 721 -12.41 -4.13 10.01
CA PHE A 721 -11.31 -3.15 10.05
C PHE A 721 -10.65 -3.24 11.41
N ILE A 722 -9.32 -3.23 11.42
CA ILE A 722 -8.54 -3.27 12.65
C ILE A 722 -7.91 -1.89 12.80
N SER A 723 -8.23 -1.20 13.88
CA SER A 723 -7.62 0.09 14.23
C SER A 723 -6.77 -0.05 15.48
N GLY A 724 -5.75 0.78 15.66
CA GLY A 724 -5.04 0.92 16.92
C GLY A 724 -4.80 2.39 17.22
N ASP A 725 -4.58 2.70 18.50
CA ASP A 725 -4.19 4.06 18.92
C ASP A 725 -2.70 4.27 18.65
N MET A 726 -2.40 5.03 17.60
CA MET A 726 -1.03 5.33 17.20
C MET A 726 -0.36 6.29 18.19
N GLU A 727 -1.11 7.19 18.84
CA GLU A 727 -0.55 8.11 19.84
C GLU A 727 -0.12 7.33 21.07
N GLU A 728 -0.99 6.45 21.58
CA GLU A 728 -0.65 5.54 22.68
C GLU A 728 0.57 4.66 22.33
N ALA A 729 0.58 4.07 21.12
CA ALA A 729 1.70 3.26 20.66
C ALA A 729 3.02 4.06 20.60
N LEU A 730 2.96 5.32 20.13
CA LEU A 730 4.11 6.21 20.06
C LEU A 730 4.55 6.67 21.44
N GLU A 731 3.65 6.96 22.38
CA GLU A 731 4.01 7.38 23.75
C GLU A 731 4.66 6.23 24.53
N GLN A 732 4.05 5.05 24.51
CA GLN A 732 4.56 3.87 25.20
C GLN A 732 5.92 3.42 24.65
N ARG A 733 6.14 3.53 23.33
CA ARG A 733 7.40 3.16 22.67
C ARG A 733 8.43 4.30 22.59
N ALA A 734 8.04 5.57 22.56
CA ALA A 734 8.98 6.69 22.59
C ALA A 734 9.59 6.90 23.98
N ALA A 735 8.85 6.55 25.05
CA ALA A 735 9.41 6.50 26.40
C ALA A 735 10.63 5.57 26.50
N LEU A 736 10.66 4.47 25.72
CA LEU A 736 11.79 3.53 25.60
C LEU A 736 12.99 4.12 24.82
N VAL A 737 12.76 5.08 23.92
CA VAL A 737 13.81 5.73 23.12
C VAL A 737 14.55 6.79 23.94
N VAL A 738 13.86 7.45 24.87
CA VAL A 738 14.40 8.56 25.68
C VAL A 738 15.23 8.05 26.86
N THR A 739 14.95 6.87 27.41
CA THR A 739 15.69 6.30 28.54
C THR A 739 17.07 5.74 28.21
N ALA A 740 17.44 5.68 26.93
CA ALA A 740 18.71 5.13 26.49
C ALA A 740 19.63 6.11 25.77
N SER A 741 19.42 7.40 26.04
CA SER A 741 20.41 8.42 25.79
C SER A 741 21.25 8.61 27.06
N TYR A 742 22.23 7.73 27.30
CA TYR A 742 23.56 8.00 27.88
C TYR A 742 24.51 6.84 27.61
#